data_AF-A0A928BQP9-F1
#
_entry.id   AF-A0A928BQP9-F1
#
_cell.length_a   1.000
_cell.length_b   1.000
_cell.length_c   1.000
_cell.angle_alpha   90.00
_cell.angle_beta   90.00
_cell.angle_gamma   90.00
#
_symmetry.space_group_name_H-M   'P 1'
#
loop_
_entity.id
_entity.type
_entity.pdbx_description
1 polymer ?
#
loop_
_entity_poly.entity_id
_entity_poly.type
_entity_poly.pdbx_seq_one_letter_code
_entity_poly.pdbx_strand_id
1 'polypeptide(L)'
;MRKVEILIDNLIIVSSNIWLIAITILFAFHFYFVPCSAQSWTADNGNGTYTNPLFYDEFSDPDIIRVGDDYYLAGTTMHTVPGLVILHSKDLVNWENISYCFDRFDFDDDAFSLKNHKEIYGQGVWAPAIRYANGQFYVFTNINGKGLQCYTSKDIRGPWKHHNMQGRIYDLSVLFDDDGKIYAIHGYGEVKCTELKPDMSGPIEETERTIIPEGNAVGEGHHMYKINGMYYLISTDYLPNGRTLCSRSKNIWGPYETITITADETFGYHAAPLTQVPQGVKYRIGEDGTKFGIPAVDKDATACTNIHQGGIVEDQSGQWWALLMMDFHSIGRTVTLAPITWKDGWPMLGLEGNLGRAPRTWFKPNINADNKPHAPYERNDDFNAKSLGRVWQWNHNPDDTKWSINNGRLRLQSMPAEQLMWARNTLTQRVIGPTSIATVELYTKGMKDGDVAGLGNINVPCSWIGIVKNDNTLTIRCFEQATNDTVDVVAKLKSTNKLWLRMVGDFDHDRAHYEYSLDGASYQQLGREMPLSYQLISFQGSRHALFAFNHKGKKGGFAEFDNFTVEEPQADRSGNIPYGKTFRIINLATNKPAIALKHGMLYDTDSNDKGKLTRFRIIDKGQGKVILQCEDGRYVFVSGFGIAGDVRLTTDESKAEVFLWQDYLNHEFMLMSMRTHRYLGKSPTTGSPYSMDYTGADPARRNGAVFRWE
;
A
#
# COMPACT_ATOMS: atom_id res chain seq x y z
N MET A 1 0.29 -88.06 -13.01
CA MET A 1 1.23 -88.44 -14.11
C MET A 1 1.96 -87.17 -14.54
N ARG A 2 3.30 -87.20 -14.72
CA ARG A 2 3.99 -87.08 -16.03
C ARG A 2 3.36 -86.06 -17.00
N LYS A 3 4.09 -85.17 -17.67
CA LYS A 3 5.48 -84.64 -17.64
C LYS A 3 5.47 -83.45 -18.69
N VAL A 4 6.22 -82.34 -18.62
CA VAL A 4 7.57 -82.12 -19.23
C VAL A 4 7.59 -82.18 -20.79
N GLU A 5 8.48 -81.59 -21.61
CA GLU A 5 9.71 -80.73 -21.62
C GLU A 5 9.62 -79.97 -23.01
N ILE A 6 10.18 -78.80 -23.37
CA ILE A 6 11.16 -77.84 -22.80
C ILE A 6 10.94 -76.40 -23.41
N LEU A 7 11.95 -75.51 -23.40
CA LEU A 7 12.02 -74.13 -23.95
C LEU A 7 12.21 -74.06 -25.50
N ILE A 8 12.09 -72.86 -26.11
CA ILE A 8 13.24 -72.11 -26.69
C ILE A 8 12.84 -70.64 -27.05
N ASP A 9 13.47 -69.72 -26.32
CA ASP A 9 13.92 -68.33 -26.57
C ASP A 9 13.25 -67.31 -27.52
N ASN A 10 13.32 -66.05 -27.05
CA ASN A 10 12.87 -64.81 -27.68
C ASN A 10 13.60 -64.46 -28.99
N LEU A 11 12.89 -63.85 -29.95
CA LEU A 11 13.25 -62.53 -30.51
C LEU A 11 12.12 -61.88 -31.36
N ILE A 12 12.18 -60.54 -31.51
CA ILE A 12 11.51 -59.69 -32.53
C ILE A 12 9.97 -59.52 -32.42
N ILE A 13 9.59 -58.52 -31.61
CA ILE A 13 8.83 -57.30 -31.98
C ILE A 13 7.57 -57.45 -32.89
N VAL A 14 6.41 -57.32 -32.23
CA VAL A 14 5.24 -56.46 -32.56
C VAL A 14 4.82 -56.26 -34.04
N SER A 15 3.60 -56.72 -34.36
CA SER A 15 2.72 -56.05 -35.33
C SER A 15 1.23 -56.15 -34.96
N SER A 16 0.59 -55.00 -34.72
CA SER A 16 -0.85 -54.68 -34.92
C SER A 16 -1.93 -55.75 -34.64
N ASN A 17 -2.74 -55.54 -33.59
CA ASN A 17 -4.21 -55.32 -33.71
C ASN A 17 -4.95 -55.23 -32.34
N ILE A 18 -4.74 -54.14 -31.58
CA ILE A 18 -5.66 -53.71 -30.50
C ILE A 18 -5.77 -52.17 -30.53
N TRP A 19 -6.63 -51.63 -31.41
CA TRP A 19 -6.92 -50.18 -31.50
C TRP A 19 -8.37 -49.92 -31.97
N LEU A 20 -9.34 -50.35 -31.17
CA LEU A 20 -10.76 -49.96 -31.22
C LEU A 20 -11.40 -50.31 -29.87
N ILE A 21 -12.44 -49.57 -29.45
CA ILE A 21 -13.11 -49.70 -28.14
C ILE A 21 -12.21 -49.30 -26.94
N ALA A 22 -11.53 -48.15 -27.03
CA ALA A 22 -10.81 -47.53 -25.90
C ALA A 22 -10.90 -45.98 -25.85
N ILE A 23 -11.80 -45.35 -26.62
CA ILE A 23 -11.87 -43.88 -26.78
C ILE A 23 -13.32 -43.38 -26.69
N THR A 24 -13.94 -43.45 -25.51
CA THR A 24 -15.25 -42.78 -25.29
C THR A 24 -15.59 -42.46 -23.82
N ILE A 25 -14.69 -42.72 -22.85
CA ILE A 25 -14.88 -42.31 -21.44
C ILE A 25 -13.64 -41.57 -20.92
N LEU A 26 -13.23 -40.54 -21.66
CA LEU A 26 -12.49 -39.40 -21.08
C LEU A 26 -13.52 -38.30 -20.81
N PHE A 27 -14.38 -38.54 -19.82
CA PHE A 27 -15.24 -37.49 -19.29
C PHE A 27 -14.32 -36.45 -18.64
N ALA A 28 -14.19 -35.30 -19.28
CA ALA A 28 -13.36 -34.23 -18.79
C ALA A 28 -13.93 -33.71 -17.47
N PHE A 29 -13.30 -34.11 -16.36
CA PHE A 29 -13.34 -33.34 -15.12
C PHE A 29 -12.69 -31.99 -15.41
N HIS A 30 -13.47 -31.09 -15.99
CA HIS A 30 -13.30 -29.67 -15.78
C HIS A 30 -13.43 -29.47 -14.28
N PHE A 31 -12.29 -29.39 -13.60
CA PHE A 31 -12.22 -28.69 -12.34
C PHE A 31 -12.65 -27.26 -12.64
N TYR A 32 -13.94 -26.99 -12.42
CA TYR A 32 -14.40 -25.66 -12.09
C TYR A 32 -13.69 -25.30 -10.78
N PHE A 33 -12.47 -24.77 -10.94
CA PHE A 33 -11.98 -23.75 -10.03
C PHE A 33 -13.02 -22.64 -10.08
N VAL A 34 -13.98 -22.72 -9.15
CA VAL A 34 -14.61 -21.52 -8.63
C VAL A 34 -13.44 -20.70 -8.10
N PRO A 35 -13.10 -19.55 -8.71
CA PRO A 35 -12.05 -18.72 -8.13
C PRO A 35 -12.52 -18.34 -6.74
N CYS A 36 -11.70 -18.62 -5.73
CA CYS A 36 -11.96 -18.09 -4.41
C CYS A 36 -11.76 -16.58 -4.53
N SER A 37 -12.85 -15.82 -4.56
CA SER A 37 -12.83 -14.36 -4.61
C SER A 37 -11.86 -13.84 -3.55
N ALA A 38 -10.96 -12.94 -3.95
CA ALA A 38 -9.94 -12.41 -3.05
C ALA A 38 -10.62 -11.80 -1.82
N GLN A 39 -10.33 -12.35 -0.64
CA GLN A 39 -10.94 -11.90 0.62
C GLN A 39 -10.29 -10.64 1.18
N SER A 40 -9.12 -10.27 0.64
CA SER A 40 -8.37 -9.06 0.97
C SER A 40 -7.61 -8.57 -0.27
N TRP A 41 -7.35 -7.28 -0.36
CA TRP A 41 -6.64 -6.69 -1.51
C TRP A 41 -5.28 -7.34 -1.74
N THR A 42 -5.01 -7.67 -2.99
CA THR A 42 -3.68 -7.99 -3.48
C THR A 42 -3.45 -7.31 -4.82
N ALA A 43 -2.22 -6.85 -5.04
CA ALA A 43 -1.80 -6.27 -6.30
C ALA A 43 -1.68 -7.31 -7.42
N ASP A 44 -1.49 -8.60 -7.11
CA ASP A 44 -1.43 -9.66 -8.11
C ASP A 44 -2.81 -9.89 -8.76
N ASN A 45 -2.86 -9.79 -10.09
CA ASN A 45 -4.09 -9.94 -10.87
C ASN A 45 -4.44 -11.42 -11.16
N GLY A 46 -3.68 -12.37 -10.61
CA GLY A 46 -3.87 -13.82 -10.81
C GLY A 46 -3.60 -14.32 -12.23
N ASN A 47 -3.11 -13.45 -13.12
CA ASN A 47 -2.97 -13.69 -14.55
C ASN A 47 -1.55 -13.41 -15.09
N GLY A 48 -0.56 -13.22 -14.21
CA GLY A 48 0.80 -12.83 -14.57
C GLY A 48 1.04 -11.32 -14.69
N THR A 49 0.07 -10.48 -14.31
CA THR A 49 0.26 -9.02 -14.11
C THR A 49 0.02 -8.62 -12.66
N TYR A 50 0.52 -7.45 -12.28
CA TYR A 50 0.21 -6.77 -11.03
C TYR A 50 -0.39 -5.39 -11.30
N THR A 51 -1.07 -4.81 -10.32
CA THR A 51 -1.66 -3.47 -10.37
C THR A 51 -1.34 -2.68 -9.10
N ASN A 52 -0.75 -1.49 -9.24
CA ASN A 52 -0.41 -0.58 -8.14
C ASN A 52 -1.65 0.04 -7.46
N PRO A 53 -1.58 0.39 -6.16
CA PRO A 53 -0.42 0.19 -5.26
C PRO A 53 -0.23 -1.28 -4.86
N LEU A 54 1.00 -1.66 -4.49
CA LEU A 54 1.31 -3.00 -3.97
C LEU A 54 0.49 -3.30 -2.71
N PHE A 55 0.35 -2.28 -1.85
CA PHE A 55 -0.40 -2.33 -0.60
C PHE A 55 -1.46 -1.23 -0.64
N TYR A 56 -2.73 -1.57 -0.40
CA TYR A 56 -3.82 -0.59 -0.21
C TYR A 56 -3.98 -0.21 1.28
N ASP A 57 -2.92 -0.42 2.06
CA ASP A 57 -2.76 -0.04 3.46
C ASP A 57 -1.35 0.53 3.73
N GLU A 58 -1.18 1.18 4.88
CA GLU A 58 0.00 2.01 5.20
C GLU A 58 1.32 1.22 5.25
N PHE A 59 2.25 1.49 4.33
CA PHE A 59 3.64 1.06 4.44
C PHE A 59 4.58 2.23 4.12
N SER A 60 5.17 2.76 5.17
CA SER A 60 5.99 3.97 5.18
C SER A 60 7.48 3.66 4.92
N ASP A 61 8.15 4.52 4.15
CA ASP A 61 9.61 4.57 3.96
C ASP A 61 10.25 3.23 3.50
N PRO A 62 9.97 2.77 2.26
CA PRO A 62 10.34 1.44 1.77
C PRO A 62 11.81 1.32 1.34
N ASP A 63 12.63 0.62 2.13
CA ASP A 63 13.99 0.21 1.72
C ASP A 63 14.05 -1.30 1.41
N ILE A 64 14.61 -1.64 0.25
CA ILE A 64 14.51 -2.94 -0.42
C ILE A 64 15.89 -3.56 -0.67
N ILE A 65 16.02 -4.87 -0.42
CA ILE A 65 17.15 -5.70 -0.88
C ILE A 65 16.68 -7.02 -1.50
N ARG A 66 17.53 -7.60 -2.36
CA ARG A 66 17.48 -9.02 -2.76
C ARG A 66 18.63 -9.79 -2.13
N VAL A 67 18.37 -11.00 -1.64
CA VAL A 67 19.38 -11.96 -1.17
C VAL A 67 19.09 -13.31 -1.83
N GLY A 68 19.92 -13.71 -2.78
CA GLY A 68 19.64 -14.89 -3.62
C GLY A 68 18.38 -14.68 -4.46
N ASP A 69 17.37 -15.51 -4.24
CA ASP A 69 16.07 -15.47 -4.92
C ASP A 69 14.95 -14.78 -4.09
N ASP A 70 15.30 -14.20 -2.95
CA ASP A 70 14.37 -13.66 -1.97
C ASP A 70 14.52 -12.14 -1.84
N TYR A 71 13.39 -11.44 -1.74
CA TYR A 71 13.31 -9.99 -1.58
C TYR A 71 12.84 -9.62 -0.18
N TYR A 72 13.45 -8.60 0.43
CA TYR A 72 13.12 -8.15 1.77
C TYR A 72 12.94 -6.64 1.82
N LEU A 73 11.81 -6.20 2.37
CA LEU A 73 11.42 -4.80 2.48
C LEU A 73 11.35 -4.42 3.96
N ALA A 74 12.09 -3.39 4.37
CA ALA A 74 11.96 -2.77 5.69
C ALA A 74 11.07 -1.52 5.61
N GLY A 75 10.30 -1.25 6.66
CA GLY A 75 9.40 -0.11 6.73
C GLY A 75 9.30 0.54 8.10
N THR A 76 9.04 1.85 8.07
CA THR A 76 8.81 2.71 9.23
C THR A 76 7.57 2.30 10.03
N THR A 77 7.62 2.46 11.36
CA THR A 77 6.47 2.23 12.27
C THR A 77 6.22 3.38 13.27
N MET A 78 7.02 4.46 13.23
CA MET A 78 6.92 5.59 14.14
C MET A 78 6.83 5.14 15.61
N HIS A 79 5.70 5.40 16.25
CA HIS A 79 5.44 5.22 17.68
C HIS A 79 4.74 3.90 18.00
N THR A 80 4.43 3.06 17.01
CA THR A 80 3.71 1.79 17.22
C THR A 80 4.66 0.61 17.42
N VAL A 81 4.27 -0.32 18.31
CA VAL A 81 5.07 -1.51 18.66
C VAL A 81 4.24 -2.80 18.56
N PRO A 82 4.79 -3.94 18.09
CA PRO A 82 6.17 -4.18 17.67
C PRO A 82 6.58 -3.32 16.46
N GLY A 83 7.85 -2.94 16.39
CA GLY A 83 8.36 -1.88 15.51
C GLY A 83 9.42 -2.35 14.50
N LEU A 84 9.65 -1.53 13.47
CA LEU A 84 10.40 -1.88 12.23
C LEU A 84 9.84 -3.15 11.58
N VAL A 85 8.85 -2.98 10.70
CA VAL A 85 8.22 -4.10 9.97
C VAL A 85 9.16 -4.62 8.86
N ILE A 86 9.21 -5.94 8.70
CA ILE A 86 9.97 -6.64 7.66
C ILE A 86 9.02 -7.53 6.84
N LEU A 87 8.89 -7.22 5.55
CA LEU A 87 8.16 -8.05 4.59
C LEU A 87 9.12 -8.91 3.75
N HIS A 88 8.63 -10.04 3.26
CA HIS A 88 9.34 -10.96 2.37
C HIS A 88 8.55 -11.25 1.09
N SER A 89 9.23 -11.37 -0.06
CA SER A 89 8.64 -11.77 -1.35
C SER A 89 9.60 -12.66 -2.17
N LYS A 90 9.06 -13.37 -3.16
CA LYS A 90 9.77 -14.07 -4.25
C LYS A 90 9.60 -13.43 -5.63
N ASP A 91 8.70 -12.46 -5.76
CA ASP A 91 8.24 -11.90 -7.05
C ASP A 91 8.01 -10.38 -7.05
N LEU A 92 8.38 -9.67 -5.97
CA LEU A 92 8.15 -8.24 -5.70
C LEU A 92 6.69 -7.78 -5.62
N VAL A 93 5.71 -8.68 -5.78
CA VAL A 93 4.28 -8.34 -5.87
C VAL A 93 3.49 -8.94 -4.71
N ASN A 94 3.72 -10.22 -4.41
CA ASN A 94 3.14 -10.90 -3.26
C ASN A 94 4.12 -10.85 -2.09
N TRP A 95 3.66 -10.34 -0.95
CA TRP A 95 4.48 -10.11 0.23
C TRP A 95 3.85 -10.77 1.47
N GLU A 96 4.67 -11.23 2.41
CA GLU A 96 4.26 -11.68 3.77
C GLU A 96 4.97 -10.81 4.83
N ASN A 97 4.26 -10.34 5.87
CA ASN A 97 4.92 -9.84 7.08
C ASN A 97 5.55 -11.00 7.87
N ILE A 98 6.88 -11.11 7.83
CA ILE A 98 7.64 -12.21 8.45
C ILE A 98 8.28 -11.84 9.80
N SER A 99 8.51 -10.56 10.09
CA SER A 99 9.20 -10.12 11.31
C SER A 99 8.92 -8.66 11.65
N TYR A 100 9.10 -8.35 12.94
CA TYR A 100 9.41 -7.00 13.42
C TYR A 100 10.79 -7.05 14.09
N CYS A 101 11.52 -5.93 14.13
CA CYS A 101 12.87 -5.94 14.72
C CYS A 101 12.86 -5.86 16.26
N PHE A 102 11.78 -5.36 16.88
CA PHE A 102 11.66 -5.27 18.34
C PHE A 102 10.20 -5.22 18.84
N ASP A 103 9.95 -5.73 20.05
CA ASP A 103 8.60 -5.78 20.66
C ASP A 103 8.20 -4.52 21.43
N ARG A 104 9.17 -3.70 21.84
CA ARG A 104 9.00 -2.44 22.59
C ARG A 104 10.22 -1.55 22.48
N PHE A 105 10.02 -0.24 22.63
CA PHE A 105 11.12 0.67 22.88
C PHE A 105 11.63 0.48 24.32
N ASP A 106 12.95 0.39 24.51
CA ASP A 106 13.60 0.08 25.79
C ASP A 106 14.19 1.31 26.51
N PHE A 107 13.95 2.51 26.00
CA PHE A 107 14.37 3.77 26.61
C PHE A 107 13.62 4.09 27.90
N ASP A 108 14.34 4.59 28.91
CA ASP A 108 13.76 5.19 30.12
C ASP A 108 13.16 6.56 29.81
N ASP A 109 12.02 6.56 29.13
CA ASP A 109 11.29 7.75 28.72
C ASP A 109 9.78 7.50 28.70
N ASP A 110 9.09 8.20 29.60
CA ASP A 110 7.63 8.26 29.70
C ASP A 110 6.90 8.45 28.37
N ALA A 111 7.48 9.24 27.45
CA ALA A 111 6.86 9.63 26.19
C ALA A 111 6.54 8.42 25.31
N PHE A 112 7.43 7.42 25.30
CA PHE A 112 7.28 6.16 24.57
C PHE A 112 6.19 5.24 25.16
N SER A 113 5.62 5.61 26.32
CA SER A 113 4.62 4.83 27.05
C SER A 113 3.30 5.58 27.29
N LEU A 114 3.10 6.79 26.72
CA LEU A 114 2.02 7.72 27.05
C LEU A 114 1.85 7.94 28.57
N LYS A 115 2.97 8.13 29.29
CA LYS A 115 2.98 8.46 30.72
C LYS A 115 3.17 9.97 30.91
N ASN A 116 2.69 10.48 32.05
CA ASN A 116 2.93 11.86 32.50
C ASN A 116 2.62 12.95 31.44
N HIS A 117 1.60 12.72 30.60
CA HIS A 117 1.18 13.56 29.46
C HIS A 117 2.32 13.89 28.45
N LYS A 118 3.21 12.93 28.21
CA LYS A 118 4.22 12.98 27.14
C LYS A 118 3.87 11.98 26.03
N GLU A 119 4.21 12.33 24.79
CA GLU A 119 3.85 11.60 23.58
C GLU A 119 5.00 11.59 22.56
N ILE A 120 5.01 10.62 21.65
CA ILE A 120 5.94 10.54 20.51
C ILE A 120 5.22 10.34 19.17
N TYR A 121 4.00 10.86 19.00
CA TYR A 121 3.30 10.80 17.72
C TYR A 121 4.15 11.44 16.61
N GLY A 122 4.28 10.76 15.46
CA GLY A 122 5.11 11.20 14.34
C GLY A 122 6.61 11.08 14.60
N GLN A 123 6.99 10.48 15.73
CA GLN A 123 8.35 10.22 16.16
C GLN A 123 8.48 8.72 16.50
N GLY A 124 9.68 8.28 16.88
CA GLY A 124 9.98 6.87 17.14
C GLY A 124 10.84 6.32 15.99
N VAL A 125 10.44 5.21 15.38
CA VAL A 125 11.11 4.68 14.17
C VAL A 125 10.84 5.57 12.97
N TRP A 126 11.88 6.12 12.36
CA TRP A 126 11.85 6.77 11.03
C TRP A 126 12.57 5.91 9.97
N ALA A 127 12.73 6.44 8.76
CA ALA A 127 13.20 5.76 7.55
C ALA A 127 14.32 4.73 7.82
N PRO A 128 14.07 3.43 7.57
CA PRO A 128 15.05 2.38 7.80
C PRO A 128 15.94 2.10 6.57
N ALA A 129 17.10 1.48 6.80
CA ALA A 129 17.91 0.86 5.76
C ALA A 129 18.24 -0.60 6.12
N ILE A 130 17.73 -1.56 5.36
CA ILE A 130 18.03 -2.99 5.49
C ILE A 130 19.17 -3.38 4.56
N ARG A 131 20.23 -4.00 5.10
CA ARG A 131 21.37 -4.48 4.30
C ARG A 131 21.73 -5.91 4.71
N TYR A 132 22.23 -6.69 3.75
CA TYR A 132 22.77 -8.03 3.99
C TYR A 132 24.25 -8.05 3.58
N ALA A 133 25.13 -8.35 4.54
CA ALA A 133 26.56 -8.40 4.34
C ALA A 133 27.15 -9.51 5.23
N ASN A 134 28.26 -10.13 4.82
CA ASN A 134 29.01 -11.09 5.67
C ASN A 134 28.18 -12.24 6.29
N GLY A 135 27.10 -12.67 5.63
CA GLY A 135 26.20 -13.73 6.13
C GLY A 135 25.21 -13.27 7.21
N GLN A 136 24.91 -11.97 7.27
CA GLN A 136 24.27 -11.29 8.39
C GLN A 136 23.34 -10.18 7.87
N PHE A 137 22.10 -10.12 8.35
CA PHE A 137 21.19 -8.99 8.12
C PHE A 137 21.45 -7.88 9.14
N TYR A 138 21.29 -6.64 8.68
CA TYR A 138 21.36 -5.39 9.43
C TYR A 138 20.15 -4.54 9.04
N VAL A 139 19.49 -3.91 10.01
CA VAL A 139 18.45 -2.90 9.79
C VAL A 139 18.82 -1.68 10.61
N PHE A 140 19.18 -0.60 9.93
CA PHE A 140 19.51 0.69 10.54
C PHE A 140 18.26 1.59 10.55
N THR A 141 18.12 2.46 11.55
CA THR A 141 17.07 3.49 11.61
C THR A 141 17.47 4.59 12.59
N ASN A 142 17.00 5.82 12.40
CA ASN A 142 17.00 6.80 13.49
C ASN A 142 15.82 6.53 14.42
N ILE A 143 16.05 6.59 15.73
CA ILE A 143 14.95 6.85 16.68
C ILE A 143 15.04 8.29 17.16
N ASN A 144 13.98 9.07 16.90
CA ASN A 144 14.00 10.52 17.14
C ASN A 144 14.32 10.83 18.62
N GLY A 145 15.27 11.73 18.83
CA GLY A 145 15.75 12.08 20.17
C GLY A 145 16.55 10.99 20.90
N LYS A 146 16.79 9.82 20.29
CA LYS A 146 17.59 8.71 20.83
C LYS A 146 18.81 8.34 19.96
N GLY A 147 18.83 8.76 18.70
CA GLY A 147 19.98 8.60 17.78
C GLY A 147 19.87 7.39 16.86
N LEU A 148 20.94 7.10 16.13
CA LEU A 148 21.01 5.96 15.20
C LEU A 148 20.96 4.63 15.97
N GLN A 149 20.18 3.68 15.46
CA GLN A 149 20.06 2.32 15.96
C GLN A 149 20.41 1.32 14.86
N CYS A 150 20.87 0.14 15.23
CA CYS A 150 21.01 -1.00 14.33
C CYS A 150 20.41 -2.26 14.97
N TYR A 151 19.70 -3.05 14.17
CA TYR A 151 19.15 -4.36 14.54
C TYR A 151 19.79 -5.42 13.63
N THR A 152 20.28 -6.51 14.21
CA THR A 152 21.08 -7.50 13.49
C THR A 152 20.60 -8.93 13.75
N SER A 153 20.36 -9.71 12.70
CA SER A 153 20.10 -11.15 12.81
C SER A 153 20.64 -11.96 11.63
N LYS A 154 20.91 -13.26 11.86
CA LYS A 154 21.37 -14.19 10.80
C LYS A 154 20.21 -14.80 10.01
N ASP A 155 19.03 -14.87 10.62
CA ASP A 155 17.77 -15.14 9.95
C ASP A 155 16.97 -13.83 9.92
N ILE A 156 16.39 -13.50 8.77
CA ILE A 156 15.53 -12.34 8.58
C ILE A 156 14.27 -12.36 9.47
N ARG A 157 13.93 -13.52 10.06
CA ARG A 157 12.87 -13.68 11.07
C ARG A 157 13.32 -13.39 12.50
N GLY A 158 14.57 -13.02 12.72
CA GLY A 158 15.15 -12.81 14.04
C GLY A 158 15.69 -14.12 14.67
N PRO A 159 15.99 -14.12 15.99
CA PRO A 159 15.89 -13.00 16.91
C PRO A 159 16.88 -11.89 16.58
N TRP A 160 16.45 -10.65 16.73
CA TRP A 160 17.24 -9.46 16.41
C TRP A 160 18.06 -9.00 17.62
N LYS A 161 19.37 -8.85 17.45
CA LYS A 161 20.24 -8.13 18.38
C LYS A 161 20.23 -6.64 18.02
N HIS A 162 19.71 -5.82 18.93
CA HIS A 162 19.78 -4.36 18.91
C HIS A 162 21.15 -3.85 19.35
N HIS A 163 21.59 -2.75 18.75
CA HIS A 163 22.74 -1.93 19.14
C HIS A 163 22.34 -0.46 19.03
N ASN A 164 22.61 0.32 20.08
CA ASN A 164 22.44 1.78 20.05
C ASN A 164 23.73 2.43 19.54
N MET A 165 23.68 2.99 18.33
CA MET A 165 24.82 3.58 17.62
C MET A 165 25.06 5.06 17.97
N GLN A 166 24.16 5.68 18.76
CA GLN A 166 24.23 7.09 19.14
C GLN A 166 24.28 8.02 17.90
N GLY A 167 24.99 9.16 17.99
CA GLY A 167 25.13 10.11 16.89
C GLY A 167 23.82 10.81 16.46
N ARG A 168 23.92 11.62 15.40
CA ARG A 168 22.79 12.44 14.88
C ARG A 168 22.53 12.21 13.38
N ILE A 169 22.67 10.95 12.95
CA ILE A 169 22.42 10.51 11.57
C ILE A 169 20.93 10.13 11.44
N TYR A 170 20.25 10.67 10.43
CA TYR A 170 18.83 10.45 10.11
C TYR A 170 18.65 10.27 8.60
N ASP A 171 17.50 9.72 8.19
CA ASP A 171 17.12 9.43 6.80
C ASP A 171 18.24 8.82 5.95
N LEU A 172 18.92 7.85 6.56
CA LEU A 172 20.18 7.32 6.07
C LEU A 172 20.02 6.16 5.09
N SER A 173 20.94 6.09 4.14
CA SER A 173 21.39 4.81 3.62
C SER A 173 22.61 4.30 4.35
N VAL A 174 22.82 2.99 4.31
CA VAL A 174 24.10 2.36 4.63
C VAL A 174 24.61 1.57 3.43
N LEU A 175 25.89 1.70 3.11
CA LEU A 175 26.61 0.89 2.12
C LEU A 175 27.76 0.16 2.81
N PHE A 176 27.79 -1.17 2.69
CA PHE A 176 29.00 -1.97 2.93
C PHE A 176 29.77 -2.03 1.61
N ASP A 177 31.03 -1.58 1.59
CA ASP A 177 31.79 -1.38 0.35
C ASP A 177 32.99 -2.35 0.22
N ASP A 178 33.46 -2.55 -1.01
CA ASP A 178 34.52 -3.49 -1.39
C ASP A 178 35.90 -3.17 -0.75
N ASP A 179 36.07 -1.95 -0.23
CA ASP A 179 37.27 -1.54 0.51
C ASP A 179 37.27 -2.00 1.99
N GLY A 180 36.18 -2.66 2.42
CA GLY A 180 35.99 -3.17 3.77
C GLY A 180 35.38 -2.15 4.74
N LYS A 181 34.99 -0.96 4.26
CA LYS A 181 34.33 0.07 5.08
C LYS A 181 32.81 -0.03 5.03
N ILE A 182 32.20 0.74 5.93
CA ILE A 182 30.76 0.89 6.06
C ILE A 182 30.47 2.39 6.04
N TYR A 183 29.68 2.84 5.08
CA TYR A 183 29.35 4.24 4.86
C TYR A 183 27.88 4.50 5.18
N ALA A 184 27.61 5.51 6.01
CA ALA A 184 26.28 6.09 6.16
C ALA A 184 26.16 7.32 5.26
N ILE A 185 25.08 7.41 4.47
CA ILE A 185 24.78 8.52 3.55
C ILE A 185 23.50 9.18 4.04
N HIS A 186 23.53 10.48 4.36
CA HIS A 186 22.47 11.15 5.12
C HIS A 186 22.38 12.66 4.85
N GLY A 187 21.29 13.30 5.27
CA GLY A 187 21.07 14.75 5.18
C GLY A 187 19.83 15.15 4.37
N TYR A 188 19.58 16.46 4.28
CA TYR A 188 18.54 17.07 3.43
C TYR A 188 19.17 18.26 2.69
N GLY A 189 19.00 18.35 1.36
CA GLY A 189 19.53 19.47 0.56
C GLY A 189 21.04 19.34 0.32
N GLU A 190 21.81 19.33 1.40
CA GLU A 190 23.18 18.84 1.45
C GLU A 190 23.17 17.33 1.77
N VAL A 191 23.90 16.54 0.98
CA VAL A 191 24.13 15.11 1.26
C VAL A 191 25.53 14.90 1.81
N LYS A 192 25.59 14.23 2.95
CA LYS A 192 26.80 13.88 3.69
C LYS A 192 27.07 12.38 3.62
N CYS A 193 28.34 12.03 3.80
CA CYS A 193 28.77 10.66 4.01
C CYS A 193 29.71 10.59 5.22
N THR A 194 29.50 9.59 6.07
CA THR A 194 30.24 9.35 7.34
C THR A 194 30.52 7.85 7.47
N GLU A 195 31.72 7.47 7.91
CA GLU A 195 32.08 6.06 8.14
C GLU A 195 31.47 5.54 9.45
N LEU A 196 31.02 4.28 9.46
CA LEU A 196 30.50 3.57 10.63
C LEU A 196 31.52 2.56 11.17
N LYS A 197 31.59 2.42 12.50
CA LYS A 197 32.47 1.47 13.17
C LYS A 197 31.99 0.02 12.91
N PRO A 198 32.86 -0.93 12.48
CA PRO A 198 32.45 -2.30 12.13
C PRO A 198 31.79 -3.12 13.25
N ASP A 199 31.93 -2.72 14.51
CA ASP A 199 31.30 -3.34 15.68
C ASP A 199 29.87 -2.83 15.97
N MET A 200 29.36 -1.92 15.15
CA MET A 200 28.09 -1.18 15.32
C MET A 200 28.05 -0.29 16.58
N SER A 201 29.20 0.12 17.14
CA SER A 201 29.25 1.02 18.31
C SER A 201 28.95 2.49 18.00
N GLY A 202 28.95 2.90 16.74
CA GLY A 202 28.56 4.24 16.30
C GLY A 202 29.24 4.73 15.02
N PRO A 203 28.98 5.99 14.61
CA PRO A 203 29.73 6.64 13.55
C PRO A 203 31.18 6.98 13.98
N ILE A 204 32.02 7.29 13.00
CA ILE A 204 33.34 7.89 13.15
C ILE A 204 33.21 9.36 12.74
N GLU A 205 32.88 10.23 13.70
CA GLU A 205 32.43 11.61 13.43
C GLU A 205 33.46 12.45 12.65
N GLU A 206 34.75 12.18 12.85
CA GLU A 206 35.87 12.82 12.15
C GLU A 206 35.94 12.49 10.64
N THR A 207 35.12 11.54 10.17
CA THR A 207 35.00 11.18 8.75
C THR A 207 33.76 11.79 8.08
N GLU A 208 32.92 12.54 8.81
CA GLU A 208 31.76 13.20 8.20
C GLU A 208 32.19 14.27 7.18
N ARG A 209 31.59 14.22 6.00
CA ARG A 209 31.83 15.20 4.95
C ARG A 209 30.71 15.25 3.92
N THR A 210 30.46 16.45 3.41
CA THR A 210 29.62 16.69 2.24
C THR A 210 30.15 15.92 1.02
N ILE A 211 29.25 15.23 0.32
CA ILE A 211 29.51 14.57 -0.96
C ILE A 211 28.67 15.16 -2.11
N ILE A 212 27.51 15.76 -1.79
CA ILE A 212 26.71 16.58 -2.70
C ILE A 212 26.33 17.86 -1.94
N PRO A 213 26.79 19.05 -2.35
CA PRO A 213 26.47 20.28 -1.65
C PRO A 213 25.03 20.75 -1.94
N GLU A 214 24.51 21.60 -1.06
CA GLU A 214 23.19 22.21 -1.19
C GLU A 214 22.98 22.88 -2.58
N GLY A 215 21.75 22.87 -3.07
CA GLY A 215 21.37 23.44 -4.37
C GLY A 215 21.44 22.47 -5.55
N ASN A 216 21.93 21.23 -5.35
CA ASN A 216 21.95 20.18 -6.38
C ASN A 216 20.62 19.41 -6.52
N ALA A 217 19.51 19.98 -6.01
CA ALA A 217 18.16 19.44 -6.11
C ALA A 217 17.93 18.05 -5.48
N VAL A 218 18.78 17.63 -4.53
CA VAL A 218 18.63 16.39 -3.75
C VAL A 218 18.00 16.72 -2.39
N GLY A 219 17.13 15.86 -1.87
CA GLY A 219 16.49 16.03 -0.55
C GLY A 219 16.94 14.97 0.45
N GLU A 220 15.99 14.16 0.93
CA GLU A 220 16.16 13.10 1.93
C GLU A 220 15.82 11.71 1.35
N GLY A 221 15.49 10.72 2.18
CA GLY A 221 15.13 9.37 1.74
C GLY A 221 16.24 8.67 0.96
N HIS A 222 17.45 8.59 1.53
CA HIS A 222 18.65 8.17 0.81
C HIS A 222 18.77 6.65 0.64
N HIS A 223 18.88 6.17 -0.61
CA HIS A 223 19.18 4.78 -0.97
C HIS A 223 20.45 4.71 -1.84
N MET A 224 21.57 4.32 -1.24
CA MET A 224 22.90 4.23 -1.89
C MET A 224 23.21 2.80 -2.36
N TYR A 225 23.67 2.69 -3.60
CA TYR A 225 24.01 1.46 -4.30
C TYR A 225 25.41 1.55 -4.92
N LYS A 226 26.05 0.40 -5.12
CA LYS A 226 27.22 0.26 -5.98
C LYS A 226 26.91 -0.74 -7.09
N ILE A 227 26.76 -0.24 -8.32
CA ILE A 227 26.30 -1.00 -9.48
C ILE A 227 27.40 -0.93 -10.54
N ASN A 228 27.95 -2.09 -10.92
CA ASN A 228 29.01 -2.21 -11.94
C ASN A 228 30.22 -1.27 -11.72
N GLY A 229 30.60 -1.04 -10.46
CA GLY A 229 31.72 -0.17 -10.08
C GLY A 229 31.40 1.34 -10.07
N MET A 230 30.14 1.73 -10.24
CA MET A 230 29.65 3.10 -10.10
C MET A 230 28.71 3.20 -8.88
N TYR A 231 28.86 4.26 -8.11
CA TYR A 231 27.99 4.59 -6.98
C TYR A 231 26.76 5.31 -7.50
N TYR A 232 25.58 4.91 -7.03
CA TYR A 232 24.29 5.49 -7.37
C TYR A 232 23.50 5.77 -6.10
N LEU A 233 23.09 7.02 -5.91
CA LEU A 233 22.20 7.45 -4.83
C LEU A 233 20.83 7.74 -5.43
N ILE A 234 19.80 7.04 -4.95
CA ILE A 234 18.40 7.41 -5.13
C ILE A 234 17.98 8.24 -3.91
N SER A 235 17.27 9.34 -4.13
CA SER A 235 16.80 10.26 -3.08
C SER A 235 15.57 11.01 -3.56
N THR A 236 14.76 11.52 -2.63
CA THR A 236 13.60 12.34 -2.93
C THR A 236 13.75 13.77 -2.43
N ASP A 237 13.29 14.72 -3.24
CA ASP A 237 13.07 16.10 -2.83
C ASP A 237 11.55 16.37 -2.85
N TYR A 238 11.00 16.71 -1.69
CA TYR A 238 9.58 17.01 -1.54
C TYR A 238 9.17 18.32 -2.22
N LEU A 239 10.12 19.21 -2.53
CA LEU A 239 9.85 20.49 -3.19
C LEU A 239 10.22 20.46 -4.69
N PRO A 240 9.40 21.06 -5.56
CA PRO A 240 8.08 21.66 -5.29
C PRO A 240 6.93 20.64 -5.24
N ASN A 241 7.16 19.37 -5.62
CA ASN A 241 6.10 18.41 -5.96
C ASN A 241 6.46 16.92 -5.72
N GLY A 242 7.27 16.56 -4.72
CA GLY A 242 7.55 15.15 -4.39
C GLY A 242 8.20 14.35 -5.53
N ARG A 243 9.45 14.66 -5.87
CA ARG A 243 10.19 14.05 -7.00
C ARG A 243 11.21 13.01 -6.54
N THR A 244 11.55 12.07 -7.42
CA THR A 244 12.66 11.13 -7.21
C THR A 244 13.84 11.48 -8.13
N LEU A 245 15.04 11.52 -7.57
CA LEU A 245 16.28 11.82 -8.27
C LEU A 245 17.25 10.65 -8.19
N CYS A 246 18.18 10.62 -9.15
CA CYS A 246 19.36 9.78 -9.11
C CYS A 246 20.61 10.66 -9.19
N SER A 247 21.55 10.46 -8.27
CA SER A 247 22.91 10.99 -8.34
C SER A 247 23.90 9.85 -8.56
N ARG A 248 24.93 10.02 -9.39
CA ARG A 248 25.94 8.97 -9.62
C ARG A 248 27.39 9.48 -9.61
N SER A 249 28.33 8.62 -9.22
CA SER A 249 29.76 8.91 -9.23
C SER A 249 30.64 7.66 -9.35
N LYS A 250 31.89 7.81 -9.81
CA LYS A 250 32.91 6.74 -9.81
C LYS A 250 33.59 6.56 -8.44
N ASN A 251 33.18 7.32 -7.43
CA ASN A 251 33.80 7.40 -6.12
C ASN A 251 32.71 7.70 -5.09
N ILE A 252 32.64 6.96 -3.97
CA ILE A 252 31.70 7.25 -2.87
C ILE A 252 31.82 8.71 -2.40
N TRP A 253 33.04 9.23 -2.49
CA TRP A 253 33.44 10.59 -2.13
C TRP A 253 33.23 11.65 -3.22
N GLY A 254 32.57 11.33 -4.33
CA GLY A 254 32.22 12.27 -5.40
C GLY A 254 33.39 12.69 -6.31
N PRO A 255 33.19 13.71 -7.16
CA PRO A 255 31.95 14.49 -7.32
C PRO A 255 30.81 13.66 -7.93
N TYR A 256 29.57 14.02 -7.63
CA TYR A 256 28.37 13.42 -8.20
C TYR A 256 27.78 14.32 -9.30
N GLU A 257 27.18 13.71 -10.32
CA GLU A 257 26.19 14.33 -11.19
C GLU A 257 24.78 13.85 -10.79
N THR A 258 23.73 14.67 -10.99
CA THR A 258 22.35 14.39 -10.54
C THR A 258 21.33 14.65 -11.65
N ILE A 259 20.32 13.78 -11.78
CA ILE A 259 19.12 14.02 -12.60
C ILE A 259 17.84 13.62 -11.86
N THR A 260 16.70 14.19 -12.26
CA THR A 260 15.37 13.69 -11.91
C THR A 260 15.08 12.40 -12.69
N ILE A 261 14.59 11.35 -12.04
CA ILE A 261 14.18 10.08 -12.69
C ILE A 261 12.66 9.85 -12.72
N THR A 262 11.89 10.53 -11.85
CA THR A 262 10.44 10.75 -11.98
C THR A 262 10.01 11.98 -11.15
N ALA A 263 8.91 12.63 -11.54
CA ALA A 263 8.36 13.80 -10.84
C ALA A 263 6.84 14.02 -11.02
N ASP A 264 6.16 13.28 -11.90
CA ASP A 264 4.77 13.57 -12.29
C ASP A 264 3.87 12.30 -12.35
N GLU A 265 4.30 11.17 -11.77
CA GLU A 265 3.52 9.94 -11.76
C GLU A 265 2.77 9.74 -10.44
N THR A 266 1.48 10.13 -10.43
CA THR A 266 0.55 9.86 -9.31
C THR A 266 -0.33 8.63 -9.53
N PHE A 267 -0.14 7.90 -10.63
CA PHE A 267 -1.10 6.93 -11.16
C PHE A 267 -2.54 7.45 -11.23
N GLY A 268 -2.78 8.76 -11.36
CA GLY A 268 -4.13 9.33 -11.40
C GLY A 268 -4.85 9.35 -10.06
N TYR A 269 -4.09 9.57 -8.98
CA TYR A 269 -4.61 9.91 -7.65
C TYR A 269 -4.22 11.35 -7.27
N HIS A 270 -5.03 11.96 -6.40
CA HIS A 270 -4.87 13.34 -5.93
C HIS A 270 -4.47 13.40 -4.45
N ALA A 271 -4.04 14.57 -4.00
CA ALA A 271 -3.72 14.82 -2.59
C ALA A 271 -4.85 14.39 -1.64
N ALA A 272 -4.47 13.88 -0.48
CA ALA A 272 -5.37 13.78 0.67
C ALA A 272 -5.73 15.19 1.18
N PRO A 273 -6.89 15.41 1.82
CA PRO A 273 -7.13 16.64 2.55
C PRO A 273 -6.23 16.64 3.79
N LEU A 274 -5.30 17.59 3.86
CA LEU A 274 -4.33 17.71 4.96
C LEU A 274 -4.96 18.40 6.18
N THR A 275 -4.82 17.80 7.36
CA THR A 275 -5.34 18.38 8.61
C THR A 275 -4.66 19.70 8.95
N GLN A 276 -5.46 20.72 9.20
CA GLN A 276 -5.04 22.02 9.73
C GLN A 276 -5.27 22.06 11.25
N VAL A 277 -4.17 22.11 12.01
CA VAL A 277 -4.21 22.25 13.48
C VAL A 277 -4.35 23.74 13.85
N PRO A 278 -5.26 24.12 14.76
CA PRO A 278 -5.36 25.49 15.25
C PRO A 278 -4.10 25.96 15.99
N GLN A 279 -3.81 27.26 15.91
CA GLN A 279 -2.79 27.86 16.76
C GLN A 279 -3.25 27.88 18.23
N GLY A 280 -2.33 27.60 19.16
CA GLY A 280 -2.57 27.71 20.60
C GLY A 280 -3.16 26.46 21.29
N VAL A 281 -3.31 25.34 20.58
CA VAL A 281 -3.66 24.03 21.20
C VAL A 281 -2.60 23.61 22.24
N LYS A 282 -3.03 22.92 23.30
CA LYS A 282 -2.14 22.44 24.37
C LYS A 282 -1.19 21.33 23.90
N TYR A 283 -1.63 20.51 22.95
CA TYR A 283 -0.87 19.40 22.36
C TYR A 283 -1.02 19.37 20.84
N ARG A 284 -0.03 18.83 20.10
CA ARG A 284 -0.10 18.69 18.63
C ARG A 284 -1.27 17.82 18.16
N ILE A 285 -1.64 16.83 18.96
CA ILE A 285 -2.81 15.94 18.77
C ILE A 285 -4.16 16.60 19.08
N GLY A 286 -4.15 17.82 19.63
CA GLY A 286 -5.30 18.55 20.17
C GLY A 286 -5.94 17.87 21.39
N GLU A 287 -6.45 18.67 22.31
CA GLU A 287 -7.39 18.26 23.35
C GLU A 287 -8.80 18.06 22.77
N ASP A 288 -9.61 17.17 23.36
CA ASP A 288 -11.06 17.13 23.10
C ASP A 288 -11.66 18.53 23.36
N GLY A 289 -12.34 19.09 22.36
CA GLY A 289 -12.73 20.52 22.30
C GLY A 289 -12.02 21.31 21.21
N THR A 290 -10.86 20.84 20.73
CA THR A 290 -10.16 21.39 19.56
C THR A 290 -11.04 21.26 18.31
N LYS A 291 -11.02 22.26 17.43
CA LYS A 291 -11.71 22.21 16.13
C LYS A 291 -10.69 22.24 14.99
N PHE A 292 -10.51 21.11 14.33
CA PHE A 292 -9.53 20.96 13.25
C PHE A 292 -10.12 21.42 11.92
N GLY A 293 -9.29 22.02 11.08
CA GLY A 293 -9.64 22.28 9.69
C GLY A 293 -9.35 21.04 8.85
N ILE A 294 -10.34 20.56 8.08
CA ILE A 294 -10.12 19.59 7.00
C ILE A 294 -10.62 20.28 5.72
N PRO A 295 -9.71 20.87 4.91
CA PRO A 295 -10.08 21.61 3.71
C PRO A 295 -10.54 20.66 2.59
N ALA A 296 -11.26 21.19 1.61
CA ALA A 296 -11.52 20.45 0.37
C ALA A 296 -10.22 20.28 -0.43
N VAL A 297 -10.04 19.09 -1.04
CA VAL A 297 -8.90 18.76 -1.89
C VAL A 297 -8.93 19.57 -3.19
N ASP A 298 -7.79 20.18 -3.54
CA ASP A 298 -7.50 20.55 -4.92
C ASP A 298 -7.17 19.26 -5.69
N LYS A 299 -8.09 18.83 -6.56
CA LYS A 299 -7.99 17.55 -7.27
C LYS A 299 -7.04 17.60 -8.46
N ASP A 300 -6.64 18.79 -8.92
CA ASP A 300 -5.67 18.95 -10.01
C ASP A 300 -4.21 18.98 -9.49
N ALA A 301 -4.02 19.19 -8.18
CA ALA A 301 -2.72 19.24 -7.53
C ALA A 301 -2.06 17.86 -7.32
N THR A 302 -0.76 17.77 -7.63
CA THR A 302 0.07 16.57 -7.43
C THR A 302 0.70 16.47 -6.04
N ALA A 303 0.95 17.60 -5.35
CA ALA A 303 1.52 17.65 -3.99
C ALA A 303 2.70 16.66 -3.79
N CYS A 304 2.53 15.67 -2.89
CA CYS A 304 3.45 14.55 -2.67
C CYS A 304 2.85 13.21 -3.15
N THR A 305 1.78 13.22 -3.95
CA THR A 305 1.13 11.99 -4.46
C THR A 305 1.80 11.43 -5.70
N ASN A 306 2.87 12.09 -6.18
CA ASN A 306 3.81 11.47 -7.10
C ASN A 306 4.58 10.35 -6.39
N ILE A 307 4.97 9.31 -7.13
CA ILE A 307 5.82 8.25 -6.57
C ILE A 307 7.21 8.79 -6.22
N HIS A 308 7.58 8.63 -4.95
CA HIS A 308 8.75 9.23 -4.31
C HIS A 308 9.30 8.30 -3.23
N GLN A 309 10.55 8.50 -2.79
CA GLN A 309 11.21 7.85 -1.65
C GLN A 309 11.11 6.32 -1.59
N GLY A 310 12.23 5.68 -1.88
CA GLY A 310 12.35 4.23 -1.84
C GLY A 310 13.50 3.72 -2.69
N GLY A 311 13.75 2.42 -2.59
CA GLY A 311 14.90 1.80 -3.23
C GLY A 311 14.64 1.24 -4.63
N ILE A 312 15.74 0.85 -5.28
CA ILE A 312 15.76 0.09 -6.54
C ILE A 312 16.41 -1.28 -6.35
N VAL A 313 15.97 -2.27 -7.13
CA VAL A 313 16.44 -3.66 -7.04
C VAL A 313 16.50 -4.34 -8.41
N GLU A 314 17.51 -5.19 -8.60
CA GLU A 314 17.64 -6.07 -9.77
C GLU A 314 17.00 -7.43 -9.48
N ASP A 315 16.22 -7.97 -10.41
CA ASP A 315 15.61 -9.30 -10.28
C ASP A 315 16.50 -10.45 -10.77
N GLN A 316 16.00 -11.69 -10.71
CA GLN A 316 16.73 -12.88 -11.17
C GLN A 316 17.02 -12.92 -12.69
N SER A 317 16.39 -12.04 -13.48
CA SER A 317 16.58 -11.94 -14.94
C SER A 317 17.51 -10.79 -15.35
N GLY A 318 17.91 -9.92 -14.42
CA GLY A 318 18.65 -8.69 -14.70
C GLY A 318 17.75 -7.51 -15.08
N GLN A 319 16.42 -7.61 -14.91
CA GLN A 319 15.54 -6.45 -15.01
C GLN A 319 15.55 -5.67 -13.69
N TRP A 320 15.42 -4.35 -13.80
CA TRP A 320 15.50 -3.43 -12.66
C TRP A 320 14.13 -2.85 -12.34
N TRP A 321 13.87 -2.69 -11.05
CA TRP A 321 12.58 -2.28 -10.50
C TRP A 321 12.78 -1.24 -9.39
N ALA A 322 11.89 -0.26 -9.31
CA ALA A 322 11.82 0.70 -8.22
C ALA A 322 10.63 0.36 -7.31
N LEU A 323 10.86 0.39 -5.99
CA LEU A 323 9.81 0.28 -4.98
C LEU A 323 9.75 1.61 -4.24
N LEU A 324 8.81 2.47 -4.64
CA LEU A 324 8.65 3.84 -4.14
C LEU A 324 7.32 3.99 -3.41
N MET A 325 7.28 4.87 -2.40
CA MET A 325 6.03 5.24 -1.75
C MET A 325 5.27 6.36 -2.49
N MET A 326 4.06 6.64 -2.03
CA MET A 326 3.17 7.69 -2.51
C MET A 326 2.32 8.15 -1.32
N ASP A 327 2.18 9.47 -1.11
CA ASP A 327 1.18 10.00 -0.18
C ASP A 327 -0.20 9.71 -0.78
N PHE A 328 -0.97 8.85 -0.11
CA PHE A 328 -2.12 8.19 -0.70
C PHE A 328 -3.34 8.30 0.21
N HIS A 329 -4.08 9.40 0.02
CA HIS A 329 -5.35 9.65 0.70
C HIS A 329 -5.19 9.54 2.24
N SER A 330 -6.27 9.29 2.98
CA SER A 330 -6.27 9.08 4.44
C SER A 330 -5.77 7.69 4.88
N ILE A 331 -5.37 6.82 3.95
CA ILE A 331 -4.60 5.60 4.21
C ILE A 331 -3.14 5.92 4.60
N GLY A 332 -2.64 7.11 4.26
CA GLY A 332 -1.26 7.50 4.50
C GLY A 332 -0.37 7.07 3.34
N ARG A 333 0.79 6.48 3.61
CA ARG A 333 1.78 6.19 2.57
C ARG A 333 1.66 4.75 2.08
N THR A 334 1.49 4.56 0.77
CA THR A 334 1.40 3.22 0.12
C THR A 334 2.60 2.97 -0.78
N VAL A 335 3.05 1.73 -0.91
CA VAL A 335 4.18 1.35 -1.79
C VAL A 335 3.69 0.96 -3.18
N THR A 336 4.52 1.28 -4.18
CA THR A 336 4.27 1.04 -5.60
C THR A 336 5.48 0.35 -6.25
N LEU A 337 5.24 -0.47 -7.26
CA LEU A 337 6.27 -1.15 -8.05
C LEU A 337 6.30 -0.56 -9.46
N ALA A 338 7.45 -0.04 -9.89
CA ALA A 338 7.67 0.51 -11.23
C ALA A 338 8.85 -0.18 -11.93
N PRO A 339 8.77 -0.50 -13.23
CA PRO A 339 9.92 -0.96 -14.00
C PRO A 339 10.93 0.18 -14.20
N ILE A 340 12.20 -0.16 -14.34
CA ILE A 340 13.29 0.77 -14.65
C ILE A 340 13.84 0.45 -16.05
N THR A 341 13.98 1.48 -16.87
CA THR A 341 14.71 1.42 -18.14
C THR A 341 16.06 2.11 -17.97
N TRP A 342 17.15 1.36 -18.08
CA TRP A 342 18.50 1.93 -18.10
C TRP A 342 18.75 2.69 -19.41
N LYS A 343 18.98 4.01 -19.32
CA LYS A 343 19.26 4.88 -20.47
C LYS A 343 20.46 5.77 -20.17
N ASP A 344 21.45 5.79 -21.07
CA ASP A 344 22.66 6.63 -20.95
C ASP A 344 23.38 6.47 -19.59
N GLY A 345 23.30 5.26 -19.01
CA GLY A 345 23.85 4.89 -17.70
C GLY A 345 23.02 5.36 -16.49
N TRP A 346 21.77 5.76 -16.68
CA TRP A 346 20.84 6.21 -15.64
C TRP A 346 19.64 5.26 -15.48
N PRO A 347 19.19 4.99 -14.25
CA PRO A 347 17.99 4.18 -13.98
C PRO A 347 16.73 5.04 -14.09
N MET A 348 16.24 5.25 -15.31
CA MET A 348 15.00 6.01 -15.54
C MET A 348 13.79 5.16 -15.18
N LEU A 349 12.84 5.68 -14.39
CA LEU A 349 11.59 4.97 -14.14
C LEU A 349 10.73 4.91 -15.40
N GLY A 350 9.94 3.84 -15.51
CA GLY A 350 9.04 3.61 -16.62
C GLY A 350 9.65 2.77 -17.74
N LEU A 351 8.92 2.74 -18.85
CA LEU A 351 9.24 1.96 -20.04
C LEU A 351 9.90 2.86 -21.10
N GLU A 352 10.72 2.31 -21.98
CA GLU A 352 11.48 3.05 -23.01
C GLU A 352 10.66 4.10 -23.78
N GLY A 353 9.41 3.77 -24.10
CA GLY A 353 8.49 4.67 -24.82
C GLY A 353 7.93 5.82 -23.98
N ASN A 354 7.97 5.75 -22.65
CA ASN A 354 7.27 6.62 -21.69
C ASN A 354 8.09 6.88 -20.40
N LEU A 355 9.40 7.13 -20.54
CA LEU A 355 10.31 7.39 -19.40
C LEU A 355 9.85 8.55 -18.50
N GLY A 356 10.05 8.40 -17.19
CA GLY A 356 9.57 9.32 -16.15
C GLY A 356 8.13 9.10 -15.70
N ARG A 357 7.42 8.14 -16.31
CA ARG A 357 6.03 7.75 -16.00
C ARG A 357 5.92 6.22 -15.98
N ALA A 358 5.15 5.66 -15.06
CA ALA A 358 5.05 4.22 -14.84
C ALA A 358 3.64 3.69 -15.19
N PRO A 359 3.51 2.47 -15.72
CA PRO A 359 2.20 1.82 -15.85
C PRO A 359 1.61 1.51 -14.46
N ARG A 360 0.31 1.78 -14.26
CA ARG A 360 -0.41 1.33 -13.03
C ARG A 360 -0.51 -0.19 -13.00
N THR A 361 -0.64 -0.84 -14.16
CA THR A 361 -0.70 -2.30 -14.32
C THR A 361 0.40 -2.80 -15.26
N TRP A 362 1.19 -3.78 -14.83
CA TRP A 362 2.31 -4.33 -15.62
C TRP A 362 2.57 -5.81 -15.35
N PHE A 363 3.45 -6.46 -16.13
CA PHE A 363 3.78 -7.88 -15.95
C PHE A 363 4.58 -8.11 -14.66
N LYS A 364 4.35 -9.25 -14.00
CA LYS A 364 5.13 -9.64 -12.81
C LYS A 364 6.60 -9.92 -13.19
N PRO A 365 7.59 -9.52 -12.36
CA PRO A 365 9.01 -9.80 -12.59
C PRO A 365 9.31 -11.30 -12.71
N ASN A 366 8.88 -12.08 -11.71
CA ASN A 366 9.11 -13.53 -11.66
C ASN A 366 7.78 -14.29 -11.79
N ILE A 367 7.53 -14.84 -12.98
CA ILE A 367 6.36 -15.68 -13.28
C ILE A 367 6.60 -17.19 -13.01
N ASN A 368 7.81 -17.59 -12.62
CA ASN A 368 8.17 -18.98 -12.32
C ASN A 368 8.10 -19.31 -10.83
N ALA A 369 7.93 -18.30 -9.96
CA ALA A 369 7.50 -18.52 -8.58
C ALA A 369 6.02 -18.93 -8.57
N ASP A 370 5.71 -20.14 -8.09
CA ASP A 370 4.34 -20.63 -7.85
C ASP A 370 3.73 -19.94 -6.61
N ASN A 371 3.62 -18.62 -6.70
CA ASN A 371 3.04 -17.74 -5.70
C ASN A 371 1.57 -17.51 -6.05
N LYS A 372 0.68 -18.00 -5.20
CA LYS A 372 -0.74 -17.62 -5.26
C LYS A 372 -0.90 -16.16 -4.81
N PRO A 373 -1.80 -15.37 -5.43
CA PRO A 373 -2.16 -14.03 -4.97
C PRO A 373 -2.49 -14.01 -3.47
N HIS A 374 -1.81 -13.14 -2.71
CA HIS A 374 -2.09 -12.94 -1.28
C HIS A 374 -1.79 -11.50 -0.82
N ALA A 375 -2.29 -11.16 0.37
CA ALA A 375 -2.04 -9.89 1.06
C ALA A 375 -0.97 -10.07 2.16
N PRO A 376 -0.27 -9.01 2.61
CA PRO A 376 0.82 -9.13 3.58
C PRO A 376 0.41 -9.46 5.02
N TYR A 377 -0.88 -9.38 5.32
CA TYR A 377 -1.44 -9.51 6.66
C TYR A 377 -2.77 -10.27 6.64
N GLU A 378 -2.93 -11.20 7.58
CA GLU A 378 -4.26 -11.67 7.99
C GLU A 378 -4.86 -10.62 8.94
N ARG A 379 -6.00 -10.03 8.57
CA ARG A 379 -6.62 -8.90 9.29
C ARG A 379 -7.69 -9.32 10.30
N ASN A 380 -8.34 -10.46 10.07
CA ASN A 380 -9.33 -11.00 10.99
C ASN A 380 -8.63 -11.62 12.21
N ASP A 381 -9.17 -11.41 13.41
CA ASP A 381 -8.66 -12.00 14.65
C ASP A 381 -9.84 -12.38 15.56
N ASP A 382 -10.01 -13.68 15.81
CA ASP A 382 -11.00 -14.22 16.74
C ASP A 382 -10.49 -14.29 18.19
N PHE A 383 -9.24 -13.87 18.43
CA PHE A 383 -8.52 -13.92 19.69
C PHE A 383 -8.50 -15.30 20.37
N ASN A 384 -8.70 -16.40 19.64
CA ASN A 384 -8.51 -17.77 20.14
C ASN A 384 -7.02 -18.18 20.16
N ALA A 385 -6.17 -17.49 19.39
CA ALA A 385 -4.73 -17.61 19.49
C ALA A 385 -4.21 -17.10 20.86
N LYS A 386 -3.09 -17.68 21.35
CA LYS A 386 -2.45 -17.23 22.61
C LYS A 386 -1.68 -15.92 22.50
N SER A 387 -1.57 -15.39 21.29
CA SER A 387 -0.81 -14.21 20.91
C SER A 387 -1.55 -13.51 19.79
N LEU A 388 -1.48 -12.17 19.74
CA LEU A 388 -2.07 -11.36 18.67
C LEU A 388 -1.45 -11.70 17.31
N GLY A 389 -2.24 -11.62 16.24
CA GLY A 389 -1.73 -11.70 14.86
C GLY A 389 -0.74 -10.57 14.52
N ARG A 390 0.22 -10.81 13.61
CA ARG A 390 1.29 -9.85 13.22
C ARG A 390 0.79 -8.52 12.64
N VAL A 391 -0.48 -8.43 12.26
CA VAL A 391 -1.13 -7.20 11.78
C VAL A 391 -1.28 -6.16 12.90
N TRP A 392 -1.39 -6.59 14.15
CA TRP A 392 -1.63 -5.72 15.29
C TRP A 392 -0.36 -5.01 15.76
N GLN A 393 -0.48 -3.72 16.03
CA GLN A 393 0.54 -2.94 16.73
C GLN A 393 -0.14 -2.06 17.79
N TRP A 394 0.43 -2.02 18.99
CA TRP A 394 0.03 -1.09 20.06
C TRP A 394 0.37 0.34 19.66
N ASN A 395 -0.52 1.27 19.97
CA ASN A 395 -0.23 2.70 19.99
C ASN A 395 0.63 2.98 21.24
N HIS A 396 1.92 3.28 21.04
CA HIS A 396 2.96 3.38 22.08
C HIS A 396 3.19 2.07 22.88
N ASN A 397 4.20 2.03 23.75
CA ASN A 397 4.52 0.84 24.55
C ASN A 397 3.33 0.43 25.47
N PRO A 398 2.85 -0.83 25.40
CA PRO A 398 1.78 -1.31 26.26
C PRO A 398 2.21 -1.50 27.72
N ASP A 399 1.23 -1.59 28.59
CA ASP A 399 1.33 -2.08 29.95
C ASP A 399 0.87 -3.54 30.00
N ASP A 400 1.79 -4.48 30.03
CA ASP A 400 1.48 -5.93 29.98
C ASP A 400 0.73 -6.43 31.21
N THR A 401 0.65 -5.62 32.28
CA THR A 401 -0.21 -5.93 33.44
C THR A 401 -1.67 -5.56 33.21
N LYS A 402 -1.99 -4.88 32.09
CA LYS A 402 -3.28 -4.23 31.80
C LYS A 402 -3.99 -4.79 30.57
N TRP A 403 -3.35 -5.64 29.76
CA TRP A 403 -3.99 -6.41 28.69
C TRP A 403 -3.80 -7.91 28.90
N SER A 404 -4.60 -8.73 28.22
CA SER A 404 -4.48 -10.20 28.21
C SER A 404 -5.42 -10.81 27.16
N ILE A 405 -5.02 -11.90 26.51
CA ILE A 405 -5.98 -12.78 25.81
C ILE A 405 -6.46 -13.85 26.78
N ASN A 406 -7.78 -13.98 26.97
CA ASN A 406 -8.41 -14.94 27.88
C ASN A 406 -9.68 -15.52 27.24
N ASN A 407 -9.81 -16.84 27.19
CA ASN A 407 -11.02 -17.55 26.72
C ASN A 407 -11.55 -17.07 25.34
N GLY A 408 -10.66 -16.87 24.37
CA GLY A 408 -11.04 -16.39 23.03
C GLY A 408 -11.30 -14.87 22.95
N ARG A 409 -10.78 -14.06 23.88
CA ARG A 409 -11.01 -12.60 23.90
C ARG A 409 -9.80 -11.79 24.31
N LEU A 410 -9.58 -10.68 23.61
CA LEU A 410 -8.70 -9.60 24.05
C LEU A 410 -9.39 -8.82 25.17
N ARG A 411 -8.84 -8.83 26.39
CA ARG A 411 -9.29 -8.00 27.51
C ARG A 411 -8.35 -6.82 27.73
N LEU A 412 -8.92 -5.61 27.81
CA LEU A 412 -8.21 -4.37 28.14
C LEU A 412 -8.73 -3.80 29.48
N GLN A 413 -7.83 -3.52 30.43
CA GLN A 413 -8.14 -2.89 31.72
C GLN A 413 -8.13 -1.36 31.58
N SER A 414 -9.24 -0.70 31.92
CA SER A 414 -9.39 0.76 31.77
C SER A 414 -8.43 1.53 32.69
N MET A 415 -7.44 2.19 32.08
CA MET A 415 -6.53 3.14 32.75
C MET A 415 -7.06 4.58 32.66
N PRO A 416 -6.64 5.49 33.57
CA PRO A 416 -6.91 6.92 33.40
C PRO A 416 -6.40 7.44 32.05
N ALA A 417 -7.25 8.15 31.30
CA ALA A 417 -6.86 8.96 30.14
C ALA A 417 -7.90 10.07 29.91
N GLU A 418 -7.46 11.21 29.35
CA GLU A 418 -8.36 12.33 29.03
C GLU A 418 -9.22 12.01 27.78
N GLN A 419 -8.60 11.45 26.74
CA GLN A 419 -9.23 11.10 25.46
C GLN A 419 -8.56 9.86 24.82
N LEU A 420 -9.06 9.40 23.66
CA LEU A 420 -8.53 8.24 22.92
C LEU A 420 -7.01 8.32 22.66
N MET A 421 -6.50 9.48 22.24
CA MET A 421 -5.06 9.68 21.95
C MET A 421 -4.16 9.68 23.21
N TRP A 422 -4.73 9.59 24.41
CA TRP A 422 -4.00 9.36 25.67
C TRP A 422 -4.25 7.94 26.24
N ALA A 423 -5.05 7.11 25.59
CA ALA A 423 -5.43 5.79 26.08
C ALA A 423 -4.31 4.74 25.85
N ARG A 424 -3.49 4.54 26.89
CA ARG A 424 -2.52 3.43 26.98
C ARG A 424 -3.22 2.08 26.72
N ASN A 425 -2.51 1.15 26.08
CA ASN A 425 -3.04 -0.15 25.60
C ASN A 425 -4.19 -0.02 24.58
N THR A 426 -4.17 1.04 23.75
CA THR A 426 -4.94 1.05 22.50
C THR A 426 -4.22 0.16 21.48
N LEU A 427 -4.90 -0.88 20.99
CA LEU A 427 -4.38 -1.82 20.00
C LEU A 427 -4.85 -1.41 18.60
N THR A 428 -3.97 -1.39 17.60
CA THR A 428 -4.28 -0.87 16.26
C THR A 428 -4.00 -1.85 15.12
N GLN A 429 -4.79 -1.79 14.06
CA GLN A 429 -4.42 -2.21 12.71
C GLN A 429 -4.40 -1.00 11.77
N ARG A 430 -3.74 -1.15 10.62
CA ARG A 430 -3.91 -0.25 9.47
C ARG A 430 -5.35 -0.36 8.96
N VAL A 431 -5.92 0.75 8.50
CA VAL A 431 -7.09 0.65 7.61
C VAL A 431 -6.65 0.12 6.24
N ILE A 432 -7.58 -0.43 5.47
CA ILE A 432 -7.33 -0.90 4.10
C ILE A 432 -8.41 -0.37 3.15
N GLY A 433 -7.99 0.12 1.98
CA GLY A 433 -8.88 0.57 0.92
C GLY A 433 -9.05 -0.44 -0.22
N PRO A 434 -9.74 -0.05 -1.32
CA PRO A 434 -10.38 1.26 -1.54
C PRO A 434 -11.51 1.54 -0.54
N THR A 435 -12.26 0.48 -0.19
CA THR A 435 -13.34 0.50 0.79
C THR A 435 -13.23 -0.73 1.68
N SER A 436 -13.40 -0.58 2.99
CA SER A 436 -13.47 -1.71 3.91
C SER A 436 -14.42 -1.45 5.08
N ILE A 437 -14.84 -2.53 5.74
CA ILE A 437 -15.79 -2.52 6.84
C ILE A 437 -15.18 -3.29 8.00
N ALA A 438 -14.65 -2.58 8.99
CA ALA A 438 -14.10 -3.19 10.20
C ALA A 438 -15.19 -3.32 11.27
N THR A 439 -15.42 -4.54 11.75
CA THR A 439 -16.43 -4.89 12.76
C THR A 439 -15.77 -5.58 13.94
N VAL A 440 -16.23 -5.31 15.16
CA VAL A 440 -15.77 -5.99 16.39
C VAL A 440 -16.91 -6.18 17.38
N GLU A 441 -16.86 -7.25 18.16
CA GLU A 441 -17.77 -7.44 19.29
C GLU A 441 -17.17 -6.83 20.56
N LEU A 442 -17.99 -6.07 21.32
CA LEU A 442 -17.61 -5.46 22.59
C LEU A 442 -18.45 -6.01 23.74
N TYR A 443 -17.80 -6.52 24.77
CA TYR A 443 -18.40 -7.00 26.02
C TYR A 443 -18.18 -5.98 27.15
N THR A 444 -19.28 -5.45 27.71
CA THR A 444 -19.28 -4.30 28.63
C THR A 444 -19.39 -4.66 30.12
N LYS A 445 -19.59 -5.95 30.43
CA LYS A 445 -19.88 -6.43 31.80
C LYS A 445 -18.81 -6.06 32.84
N GLY A 446 -17.55 -5.93 32.42
CA GLY A 446 -16.42 -5.57 33.29
C GLY A 446 -16.29 -4.07 33.58
N MET A 447 -17.02 -3.20 32.89
CA MET A 447 -16.86 -1.75 32.95
C MET A 447 -17.39 -1.15 34.27
N LYS A 448 -16.75 -0.09 34.75
CA LYS A 448 -17.10 0.72 35.93
C LYS A 448 -17.45 2.16 35.56
N ASP A 449 -17.86 2.95 36.55
CA ASP A 449 -18.11 4.37 36.38
C ASP A 449 -16.91 5.13 35.80
N GLY A 450 -17.13 5.89 34.74
CA GLY A 450 -16.13 6.63 34.00
C GLY A 450 -15.43 5.85 32.89
N ASP A 451 -15.70 4.56 32.70
CA ASP A 451 -15.04 3.78 31.64
C ASP A 451 -15.59 4.15 30.26
N VAL A 452 -14.68 4.23 29.28
CA VAL A 452 -14.96 4.32 27.84
C VAL A 452 -14.25 3.15 27.15
N ALA A 453 -14.94 2.43 26.27
CA ALA A 453 -14.34 1.39 25.43
C ALA A 453 -15.06 1.27 24.08
N GLY A 454 -14.34 0.99 23.00
CA GLY A 454 -14.93 0.99 21.66
C GLY A 454 -13.99 0.64 20.51
N LEU A 455 -14.47 0.95 19.30
CA LEU A 455 -13.76 0.90 18.03
C LEU A 455 -13.52 2.34 17.56
N GLY A 456 -12.26 2.71 17.33
CA GLY A 456 -11.87 4.06 16.93
C GLY A 456 -11.01 4.11 15.68
N ASN A 457 -10.76 5.34 15.23
CA ASN A 457 -9.72 5.70 14.29
C ASN A 457 -8.63 6.49 15.03
N ILE A 458 -7.43 5.92 15.14
CA ILE A 458 -6.23 6.68 15.54
C ILE A 458 -5.76 7.46 14.32
N ASN A 459 -6.02 8.76 14.36
CA ASN A 459 -5.62 9.78 13.41
C ASN A 459 -5.62 11.14 14.17
N VAL A 460 -5.27 12.25 13.54
CA VAL A 460 -5.44 13.60 14.10
C VAL A 460 -6.19 14.48 13.09
N PRO A 461 -7.47 14.82 13.32
CA PRO A 461 -8.32 14.44 14.45
C PRO A 461 -8.61 12.94 14.54
N CYS A 462 -8.81 12.45 15.77
CA CYS A 462 -9.31 11.10 16.02
C CYS A 462 -10.85 11.05 16.00
N SER A 463 -11.41 9.85 15.92
CA SER A 463 -12.86 9.61 16.07
C SER A 463 -13.11 8.21 16.60
N TRP A 464 -14.31 7.94 17.14
CA TRP A 464 -14.66 6.59 17.61
C TRP A 464 -16.16 6.37 17.79
N ILE A 465 -16.56 5.11 17.77
CA ILE A 465 -17.82 4.62 18.34
C ILE A 465 -17.54 3.66 19.50
N GLY A 466 -18.31 3.79 20.59
CA GLY A 466 -18.05 3.00 21.79
C GLY A 466 -19.14 3.12 22.84
N ILE A 467 -18.88 2.51 23.98
CA ILE A 467 -19.69 2.60 25.19
C ILE A 467 -19.02 3.55 26.17
N VAL A 468 -19.76 4.55 26.63
CA VAL A 468 -19.44 5.35 27.82
C VAL A 468 -20.28 4.81 28.98
N LYS A 469 -19.65 4.49 30.11
CA LYS A 469 -20.35 4.13 31.35
C LYS A 469 -20.30 5.28 32.35
N ASN A 470 -21.47 5.79 32.73
CA ASN A 470 -21.64 6.75 33.82
C ASN A 470 -22.63 6.17 34.83
N ASP A 471 -22.18 5.96 36.06
CA ASP A 471 -22.91 5.30 37.13
C ASP A 471 -23.46 3.92 36.68
N ASN A 472 -24.79 3.79 36.61
CA ASN A 472 -25.48 2.58 36.14
C ASN A 472 -25.89 2.64 34.65
N THR A 473 -25.66 3.77 33.98
CA THR A 473 -26.05 3.99 32.58
C THR A 473 -24.93 3.60 31.63
N LEU A 474 -25.26 2.81 30.61
CA LEU A 474 -24.43 2.60 29.42
C LEU A 474 -24.98 3.44 28.27
N THR A 475 -24.13 4.23 27.64
CA THR A 475 -24.46 5.04 26.47
C THR A 475 -23.59 4.62 25.31
N ILE A 476 -24.19 4.30 24.16
CA ILE A 476 -23.50 4.18 22.89
C ILE A 476 -23.22 5.61 22.41
N ARG A 477 -21.95 5.93 22.20
CA ARG A 477 -21.51 7.25 21.75
C ARG A 477 -20.74 7.10 20.44
N CYS A 478 -21.08 7.92 19.46
CA CYS A 478 -20.16 8.31 18.38
C CYS A 478 -19.52 9.65 18.76
N PHE A 479 -18.21 9.80 18.55
CA PHE A 479 -17.45 11.03 18.77
C PHE A 479 -16.56 11.35 17.56
N GLU A 480 -16.52 12.64 17.20
CA GLU A 480 -15.64 13.17 16.16
C GLU A 480 -14.83 14.35 16.71
N GLN A 481 -13.51 14.19 16.88
CA GLN A 481 -12.64 15.24 17.40
C GLN A 481 -12.49 16.42 16.41
N ALA A 482 -12.76 16.22 15.12
CA ALA A 482 -12.61 17.25 14.08
C ALA A 482 -13.50 18.48 14.36
N THR A 483 -14.78 18.23 14.67
CA THR A 483 -15.80 19.24 14.98
C THR A 483 -16.06 19.37 16.49
N ASN A 484 -15.61 18.38 17.27
CA ASN A 484 -15.98 18.10 18.65
C ASN A 484 -17.48 17.80 18.83
N ASP A 485 -18.02 16.94 17.95
CA ASP A 485 -19.41 16.47 18.02
C ASP A 485 -19.52 15.12 18.76
N THR A 486 -20.59 14.96 19.54
CA THR A 486 -20.99 13.68 20.16
C THR A 486 -22.43 13.35 19.83
N VAL A 487 -22.72 12.10 19.46
CA VAL A 487 -24.08 11.58 19.29
C VAL A 487 -24.28 10.36 20.20
N ASP A 488 -25.22 10.48 21.14
CA ASP A 488 -25.44 9.55 22.25
C ASP A 488 -26.79 8.81 22.13
N VAL A 489 -26.78 7.49 22.34
CA VAL A 489 -27.99 6.65 22.45
C VAL A 489 -27.87 5.73 23.67
N VAL A 490 -28.92 5.63 24.50
CA VAL A 490 -28.91 4.76 25.69
C VAL A 490 -28.84 3.28 25.27
N ALA A 491 -27.80 2.57 25.72
CA ALA A 491 -27.49 1.22 25.29
C ALA A 491 -28.41 0.16 25.94
N LYS A 492 -29.47 -0.23 25.23
CA LYS A 492 -30.42 -1.29 25.66
C LYS A 492 -29.85 -2.69 25.37
N LEU A 493 -28.73 -3.02 26.01
CA LEU A 493 -28.04 -4.30 25.81
C LEU A 493 -28.87 -5.49 26.30
N LYS A 494 -28.72 -6.64 25.62
CA LYS A 494 -29.23 -7.94 26.08
C LYS A 494 -28.45 -8.42 27.32
N SER A 495 -28.93 -9.47 27.99
CA SER A 495 -28.30 -10.08 29.17
C SER A 495 -26.85 -10.54 28.95
N THR A 496 -26.44 -10.75 27.70
CA THR A 496 -25.04 -10.98 27.29
C THR A 496 -24.10 -9.82 27.60
N ASN A 497 -24.61 -8.60 27.80
CA ASN A 497 -23.83 -7.36 27.94
C ASN A 497 -22.87 -7.15 26.74
N LYS A 498 -23.34 -7.49 25.54
CA LYS A 498 -22.59 -7.42 24.27
C LYS A 498 -23.30 -6.52 23.25
N LEU A 499 -22.51 -5.82 22.44
CA LEU A 499 -22.92 -5.18 21.19
C LEU A 499 -21.83 -5.39 20.13
N TRP A 500 -22.15 -5.09 18.88
CA TRP A 500 -21.19 -5.00 17.77
C TRP A 500 -20.96 -3.54 17.43
N LEU A 501 -19.72 -3.18 17.13
CA LEU A 501 -19.30 -1.85 16.71
C LEU A 501 -18.62 -1.96 15.34
N ARG A 502 -18.91 -1.01 14.45
CA ARG A 502 -18.51 -1.08 13.04
C ARG A 502 -18.06 0.28 12.52
N MET A 503 -16.98 0.28 11.74
CA MET A 503 -16.50 1.43 10.98
C MET A 503 -16.55 1.06 9.50
N VAL A 504 -17.33 1.82 8.72
CA VAL A 504 -17.39 1.72 7.26
C VAL A 504 -16.51 2.80 6.68
N GLY A 505 -15.50 2.45 5.88
CA GLY A 505 -14.56 3.39 5.27
C GLY A 505 -14.59 3.35 3.75
N ASP A 506 -14.54 4.53 3.14
CA ASP A 506 -14.35 4.77 1.71
C ASP A 506 -13.15 5.72 1.55
N PHE A 507 -11.98 5.10 1.46
CA PHE A 507 -10.69 5.77 1.51
C PHE A 507 -10.31 6.37 0.14
N ASP A 508 -10.85 5.85 -0.95
CA ASP A 508 -10.78 6.48 -2.28
C ASP A 508 -11.52 7.84 -2.32
N HIS A 509 -12.40 8.11 -1.35
CA HIS A 509 -13.12 9.39 -1.21
C HIS A 509 -12.90 10.09 0.14
N ASP A 510 -11.90 9.65 0.92
CA ASP A 510 -11.53 10.22 2.23
C ASP A 510 -12.72 10.43 3.18
N ARG A 511 -13.51 9.38 3.41
CA ARG A 511 -14.69 9.44 4.29
C ARG A 511 -14.97 8.11 4.99
N ALA A 512 -15.66 8.20 6.11
CA ALA A 512 -16.13 7.04 6.85
C ALA A 512 -17.38 7.37 7.67
N HIS A 513 -18.06 6.34 8.18
CA HIS A 513 -19.08 6.48 9.22
C HIS A 513 -19.04 5.30 10.20
N TYR A 514 -19.67 5.48 11.36
CA TYR A 514 -19.78 4.45 12.38
C TYR A 514 -21.18 3.88 12.48
N GLU A 515 -21.26 2.58 12.78
CA GLU A 515 -22.50 1.85 13.00
C GLU A 515 -22.39 0.93 14.23
N TYR A 516 -23.53 0.55 14.79
CA TYR A 516 -23.61 -0.42 15.88
C TYR A 516 -24.74 -1.42 15.66
N SER A 517 -24.65 -2.58 16.32
CA SER A 517 -25.74 -3.57 16.39
C SER A 517 -25.95 -4.10 17.80
N LEU A 518 -27.21 -4.39 18.15
CA LEU A 518 -27.64 -5.02 19.40
C LEU A 518 -28.07 -6.49 19.21
N ASP A 519 -27.96 -7.03 17.99
CA ASP A 519 -28.30 -8.41 17.65
C ASP A 519 -27.26 -9.14 16.79
N GLY A 520 -26.34 -8.41 16.15
CA GLY A 520 -25.29 -8.95 15.27
C GLY A 520 -25.70 -9.06 13.81
N ALA A 521 -26.94 -8.67 13.47
CA ALA A 521 -27.50 -8.77 12.12
C ALA A 521 -28.03 -7.42 11.60
N SER A 522 -28.67 -6.65 12.47
CA SER A 522 -29.26 -5.34 12.19
C SER A 522 -28.29 -4.24 12.65
N TYR A 523 -27.63 -3.56 11.71
CA TYR A 523 -26.72 -2.45 12.00
C TYR A 523 -27.42 -1.10 11.80
N GLN A 524 -27.05 -0.11 12.62
CA GLN A 524 -27.59 1.25 12.58
C GLN A 524 -26.45 2.26 12.63
N GLN A 525 -26.41 3.19 11.68
CA GLN A 525 -25.48 4.32 11.69
C GLN A 525 -25.73 5.21 12.92
N LEU A 526 -24.65 5.66 13.55
CA LEU A 526 -24.66 6.61 14.66
C LEU A 526 -23.68 7.75 14.34
N GLY A 527 -24.19 8.99 14.29
CA GLY A 527 -23.43 10.11 13.78
C GLY A 527 -23.53 10.26 12.25
N ARG A 528 -22.77 11.21 11.71
CA ARG A 528 -22.74 11.56 10.28
C ARG A 528 -21.68 10.76 9.52
N GLU A 529 -21.68 10.90 8.20
CA GLU A 529 -20.47 10.67 7.40
C GLU A 529 -19.44 11.76 7.78
N MET A 530 -18.26 11.34 8.21
CA MET A 530 -17.15 12.19 8.62
C MET A 530 -16.05 12.18 7.54
N PRO A 531 -15.44 13.33 7.21
CA PRO A 531 -14.26 13.35 6.35
C PRO A 531 -13.08 12.76 7.11
N LEU A 532 -12.32 11.92 6.42
CA LEU A 532 -10.99 11.52 6.84
C LEU A 532 -9.96 12.53 6.32
N SER A 533 -8.73 12.42 6.78
CA SER A 533 -7.63 13.31 6.41
C SER A 533 -6.28 12.63 6.61
N TYR A 534 -5.24 13.15 5.95
CA TYR A 534 -3.85 12.78 6.21
C TYR A 534 -3.14 13.92 6.97
N GLN A 535 -2.11 13.57 7.73
CA GLN A 535 -1.47 14.49 8.67
C GLN A 535 -0.05 14.09 9.03
N LEU A 536 0.77 15.11 9.27
CA LEU A 536 2.20 15.00 9.57
C LEU A 536 2.45 15.10 11.09
N ILE A 537 1.48 14.65 11.90
CA ILE A 537 1.48 14.76 13.37
C ILE A 537 1.80 13.41 13.99
N SER A 538 1.13 12.35 13.51
CA SER A 538 1.45 10.95 13.72
C SER A 538 2.31 10.35 12.58
N PHE A 539 2.30 11.00 11.40
CA PHE A 539 2.82 10.52 10.10
C PHE A 539 2.23 9.20 9.57
N GLN A 540 1.34 8.55 10.32
CA GLN A 540 0.56 7.39 9.89
C GLN A 540 -0.76 7.83 9.26
N GLY A 541 -1.33 6.96 8.43
CA GLY A 541 -2.72 7.11 8.00
C GLY A 541 -3.71 6.84 9.11
N SER A 542 -4.99 6.73 8.74
CA SER A 542 -6.03 6.23 9.63
C SER A 542 -5.74 4.79 10.07
N ARG A 543 -6.02 4.47 11.34
CA ARG A 543 -5.76 3.15 11.93
C ARG A 543 -6.93 2.70 12.80
N HIS A 544 -7.54 1.56 12.49
CA HIS A 544 -8.58 0.95 13.31
C HIS A 544 -8.02 0.65 14.70
N ALA A 545 -8.77 0.96 15.76
CA ALA A 545 -8.26 0.95 17.13
C ALA A 545 -9.25 0.33 18.12
N LEU A 546 -8.80 -0.68 18.87
CA LEU A 546 -9.52 -1.26 20.01
C LEU A 546 -8.96 -0.65 21.30
N PHE A 547 -9.81 0.00 22.09
CA PHE A 547 -9.37 0.81 23.23
C PHE A 547 -10.25 0.65 24.47
N ALA A 548 -9.67 0.84 25.66
CA ALA A 548 -10.40 0.98 26.91
C ALA A 548 -9.67 1.91 27.89
N PHE A 549 -10.34 2.98 28.35
CA PHE A 549 -9.81 3.93 29.33
C PHE A 549 -10.89 4.36 30.33
N ASN A 550 -10.54 5.25 31.26
CA ASN A 550 -11.45 5.85 32.23
C ASN A 550 -11.33 7.39 32.20
N HIS A 551 -12.37 8.08 31.70
CA HIS A 551 -12.38 9.54 31.51
C HIS A 551 -12.43 10.33 32.83
N LYS A 552 -12.89 9.69 33.93
CA LYS A 552 -12.97 10.30 35.26
C LYS A 552 -11.63 10.25 36.03
N GLY A 553 -10.52 9.96 35.36
CA GLY A 553 -9.17 9.95 35.95
C GLY A 553 -8.90 8.81 36.94
N LYS A 554 -9.73 7.75 36.95
CA LYS A 554 -9.67 6.66 37.94
C LYS A 554 -9.11 5.36 37.35
N LYS A 555 -8.69 4.44 38.21
CA LYS A 555 -8.49 3.04 37.81
C LYS A 555 -9.85 2.39 37.57
N GLY A 556 -10.13 2.09 36.30
CA GLY A 556 -11.45 1.66 35.82
C GLY A 556 -11.74 0.17 36.03
N GLY A 557 -12.64 -0.35 35.21
CA GLY A 557 -12.95 -1.76 35.06
C GLY A 557 -12.13 -2.42 33.94
N PHE A 558 -12.81 -3.18 33.09
CA PHE A 558 -12.26 -3.72 31.86
C PHE A 558 -13.34 -3.87 30.78
N ALA A 559 -12.91 -3.87 29.53
CA ALA A 559 -13.69 -4.30 28.37
C ALA A 559 -13.07 -5.58 27.78
N GLU A 560 -13.87 -6.36 27.06
CA GLU A 560 -13.39 -7.53 26.31
C GLU A 560 -13.86 -7.43 24.85
N PHE A 561 -12.98 -7.80 23.93
CA PHE A 561 -13.16 -7.76 22.48
C PHE A 561 -13.06 -9.18 21.91
N ASP A 562 -13.88 -9.48 20.92
CA ASP A 562 -14.09 -10.81 20.32
C ASP A 562 -14.42 -10.60 18.83
N ASN A 563 -14.09 -11.56 17.97
CA ASN A 563 -14.30 -11.56 16.52
C ASN A 563 -14.08 -10.18 15.84
N PHE A 564 -12.83 -9.73 15.78
CA PHE A 564 -12.47 -8.59 14.92
C PHE A 564 -12.43 -9.06 13.46
N THR A 565 -13.19 -8.42 12.58
CA THR A 565 -13.28 -8.79 11.16
C THR A 565 -13.21 -7.56 10.25
N VAL A 566 -12.52 -7.68 9.13
CA VAL A 566 -12.48 -6.67 8.05
C VAL A 566 -13.09 -7.28 6.79
N GLU A 567 -14.20 -6.72 6.32
CA GLU A 567 -14.75 -7.03 4.99
C GLU A 567 -14.14 -6.05 3.97
N GLU A 568 -13.70 -6.54 2.80
CA GLU A 568 -13.06 -5.72 1.76
C GLU A 568 -13.82 -5.82 0.42
N PRO A 569 -14.94 -5.10 0.22
CA PRO A 569 -15.86 -5.33 -0.91
C PRO A 569 -15.31 -5.11 -2.32
N GLN A 570 -14.11 -4.51 -2.46
CA GLN A 570 -13.44 -4.25 -3.74
C GLN A 570 -12.14 -5.07 -3.92
N ALA A 571 -11.88 -6.07 -3.08
CA ALA A 571 -10.72 -6.96 -3.21
C ALA A 571 -10.80 -7.87 -4.47
N ASP A 572 -12.01 -8.35 -4.84
CA ASP A 572 -12.21 -9.11 -6.08
C ASP A 572 -12.37 -8.17 -7.29
N ARG A 573 -11.30 -8.10 -8.10
CA ARG A 573 -11.22 -7.25 -9.29
C ARG A 573 -11.61 -7.96 -10.59
N SER A 574 -12.05 -9.22 -10.53
CA SER A 574 -12.38 -10.02 -11.72
C SER A 574 -13.48 -9.42 -12.61
N GLY A 575 -14.37 -8.61 -12.04
CA GLY A 575 -15.44 -7.93 -12.75
C GLY A 575 -15.03 -6.66 -13.52
N ASN A 576 -13.84 -6.10 -13.29
CA ASN A 576 -13.44 -4.77 -13.76
C ASN A 576 -13.19 -4.68 -15.27
N ILE A 577 -12.80 -5.78 -15.92
CA ILE A 577 -12.64 -5.85 -17.38
C ILE A 577 -13.95 -6.36 -18.00
N PRO A 578 -14.54 -5.67 -19.01
CA PRO A 578 -15.82 -6.05 -19.61
C PRO A 578 -15.73 -7.23 -20.59
N TYR A 579 -15.03 -8.31 -20.20
CA TYR A 579 -14.94 -9.54 -20.99
C TYR A 579 -16.32 -10.14 -21.29
N GLY A 580 -16.54 -10.56 -22.54
CA GLY A 580 -17.81 -11.11 -23.00
C GLY A 580 -18.97 -10.11 -23.10
N LYS A 581 -18.78 -8.84 -22.73
CA LYS A 581 -19.79 -7.78 -22.78
C LYS A 581 -19.63 -6.92 -24.04
N THR A 582 -20.74 -6.34 -24.49
CA THR A 582 -20.73 -5.14 -25.35
C THR A 582 -20.99 -3.93 -24.45
N PHE A 583 -20.14 -2.90 -24.52
CA PHE A 583 -20.15 -1.73 -23.65
C PHE A 583 -19.92 -0.43 -24.45
N ARG A 584 -20.22 0.73 -23.86
CA ARG A 584 -19.78 2.05 -24.36
C ARG A 584 -18.57 2.52 -23.57
N ILE A 585 -17.68 3.30 -24.21
CA ILE A 585 -16.52 3.92 -23.58
C ILE A 585 -16.85 5.39 -23.31
N ILE A 586 -16.95 5.79 -22.04
CA ILE A 586 -17.09 7.19 -21.64
C ILE A 586 -15.72 7.76 -21.31
N ASN A 587 -15.33 8.87 -21.95
CA ASN A 587 -14.17 9.65 -21.55
C ASN A 587 -14.50 10.46 -20.28
N LEU A 588 -13.69 10.33 -19.21
CA LEU A 588 -13.98 11.00 -17.93
C LEU A 588 -13.83 12.53 -18.00
N ALA A 589 -12.94 13.04 -18.87
CA ALA A 589 -12.72 14.47 -19.02
C ALA A 589 -13.89 15.16 -19.74
N THR A 590 -14.42 14.55 -20.81
CA THR A 590 -15.52 15.14 -21.60
C THR A 590 -16.91 14.68 -21.16
N ASN A 591 -17.00 13.59 -20.37
CA ASN A 591 -18.24 12.88 -20.01
C ASN A 591 -19.10 12.49 -21.24
N LYS A 592 -18.42 12.11 -22.33
CA LYS A 592 -19.04 11.72 -23.61
C LYS A 592 -18.63 10.31 -24.02
N PRO A 593 -19.53 9.56 -24.70
CA PRO A 593 -19.22 8.28 -25.31
C PRO A 593 -18.35 8.45 -26.54
N ALA A 594 -17.35 7.58 -26.67
CA ALA A 594 -16.57 7.44 -27.88
C ALA A 594 -17.43 6.84 -29.01
N ILE A 595 -17.21 7.30 -30.25
CA ILE A 595 -17.90 6.84 -31.46
C ILE A 595 -16.91 6.42 -32.56
N ALA A 596 -17.14 5.25 -33.13
CA ALA A 596 -16.41 4.69 -34.24
C ALA A 596 -16.89 5.28 -35.58
N LEU A 597 -16.41 6.47 -35.96
CA LEU A 597 -16.87 7.19 -37.14
C LEU A 597 -16.70 6.37 -38.43
N LYS A 598 -17.65 6.49 -39.37
CA LYS A 598 -17.62 5.79 -40.66
C LYS A 598 -16.40 6.13 -41.52
N HIS A 599 -15.78 7.29 -41.31
CA HIS A 599 -14.53 7.71 -41.97
C HIS A 599 -13.26 7.11 -41.30
N GLY A 600 -13.40 6.10 -40.44
CA GLY A 600 -12.27 5.33 -39.90
C GLY A 600 -11.52 6.02 -38.75
N MET A 601 -12.20 6.86 -37.96
CA MET A 601 -11.62 7.58 -36.81
C MET A 601 -12.42 7.32 -35.53
N LEU A 602 -11.76 7.46 -34.38
CA LEU A 602 -12.42 7.51 -33.07
C LEU A 602 -12.64 8.98 -32.65
N TYR A 603 -13.84 9.32 -32.19
CA TYR A 603 -14.23 10.68 -31.76
C TYR A 603 -15.23 10.62 -30.59
N ASP A 604 -15.67 11.75 -30.03
CA ASP A 604 -16.76 11.81 -29.04
C ASP A 604 -18.10 12.14 -29.71
N THR A 605 -19.20 11.54 -29.26
CA THR A 605 -20.57 11.90 -29.68
C THR A 605 -21.39 12.43 -28.49
N ASP A 606 -22.67 12.76 -28.70
CA ASP A 606 -23.54 13.21 -27.62
C ASP A 606 -23.84 12.09 -26.61
N SER A 607 -23.93 12.42 -25.32
CA SER A 607 -24.07 11.45 -24.23
C SER A 607 -25.34 10.58 -24.31
N ASN A 608 -26.34 11.01 -25.09
CA ASN A 608 -27.57 10.28 -25.39
C ASN A 608 -27.45 9.28 -26.55
N ASP A 609 -26.33 9.25 -27.30
CA ASP A 609 -26.13 8.33 -28.42
C ASP A 609 -25.87 6.89 -27.94
N LYS A 610 -26.83 6.03 -28.25
CA LYS A 610 -26.83 4.58 -27.94
C LYS A 610 -26.76 3.71 -29.21
N GLY A 611 -26.43 4.34 -30.35
CA GLY A 611 -26.28 3.70 -31.64
C GLY A 611 -25.13 2.71 -31.69
N LYS A 612 -25.12 1.84 -32.71
CA LYS A 612 -24.14 0.74 -32.82
C LYS A 612 -22.67 1.20 -32.87
N LEU A 613 -22.42 2.42 -33.34
CA LEU A 613 -21.08 2.98 -33.45
C LEU A 613 -20.51 3.51 -32.13
N THR A 614 -21.29 3.61 -31.05
CA THR A 614 -20.76 3.97 -29.70
C THR A 614 -20.37 2.75 -28.87
N ARG A 615 -20.45 1.56 -29.46
CA ARG A 615 -20.35 0.28 -28.76
C ARG A 615 -19.11 -0.50 -29.17
N PHE A 616 -18.51 -1.14 -28.17
CA PHE A 616 -17.26 -1.87 -28.27
C PHE A 616 -17.34 -3.20 -27.52
N ARG A 617 -16.41 -4.10 -27.81
CA ARG A 617 -16.16 -5.34 -27.09
C ARG A 617 -14.65 -5.56 -26.95
N ILE A 618 -14.26 -6.24 -25.87
CA ILE A 618 -12.88 -6.68 -25.65
C ILE A 618 -12.69 -8.06 -26.26
N ILE A 619 -11.61 -8.22 -27.05
CA ILE A 619 -11.02 -9.52 -27.34
C ILE A 619 -9.84 -9.71 -26.39
N ASP A 620 -9.89 -10.73 -25.56
CA ASP A 620 -8.78 -11.10 -24.68
C ASP A 620 -7.58 -11.62 -25.49
N LYS A 621 -6.38 -11.23 -25.09
CA LYS A 621 -5.08 -11.74 -25.57
C LYS A 621 -4.20 -12.25 -24.40
N GLY A 622 -4.78 -12.44 -23.22
CA GLY A 622 -4.16 -13.01 -22.03
C GLY A 622 -3.28 -12.04 -21.25
N GLN A 623 -3.07 -12.31 -19.96
CA GLN A 623 -2.23 -11.48 -19.07
C GLN A 623 -2.63 -9.99 -19.10
N GLY A 624 -3.93 -9.68 -19.04
CA GLY A 624 -4.46 -8.32 -19.12
C GLY A 624 -4.34 -7.62 -20.48
N LYS A 625 -3.74 -8.26 -21.50
CA LYS A 625 -3.65 -7.72 -22.86
C LYS A 625 -4.98 -7.89 -23.58
N VAL A 626 -5.42 -6.85 -24.26
CA VAL A 626 -6.72 -6.77 -24.93
C VAL A 626 -6.59 -6.15 -26.31
N ILE A 627 -7.51 -6.49 -27.21
CA ILE A 627 -7.77 -5.74 -28.44
C ILE A 627 -9.19 -5.17 -28.37
N LEU A 628 -9.33 -3.90 -28.74
CA LEU A 628 -10.61 -3.19 -28.74
C LEU A 628 -11.28 -3.26 -30.13
N GLN A 629 -12.47 -3.85 -30.20
CA GLN A 629 -13.26 -3.98 -31.42
C GLN A 629 -14.62 -3.28 -31.28
N CYS A 630 -15.03 -2.53 -32.30
CA CYS A 630 -16.34 -1.90 -32.43
C CYS A 630 -17.45 -2.93 -32.74
N GLU A 631 -18.71 -2.64 -32.39
CA GLU A 631 -19.86 -3.53 -32.68
C GLU A 631 -20.07 -3.76 -34.19
N ASP A 632 -19.54 -2.90 -35.06
CA ASP A 632 -19.54 -3.07 -36.53
C ASP A 632 -18.39 -3.94 -37.09
N GLY A 633 -17.58 -4.53 -36.21
CA GLY A 633 -16.51 -5.47 -36.55
C GLY A 633 -15.15 -4.82 -36.82
N ARG A 634 -15.04 -3.49 -36.86
CA ARG A 634 -13.75 -2.80 -36.99
C ARG A 634 -12.96 -2.81 -35.68
N TYR A 635 -11.64 -2.79 -35.77
CA TYR A 635 -10.70 -2.78 -34.66
C TYR A 635 -10.00 -1.42 -34.54
N VAL A 636 -9.70 -1.00 -33.31
CA VAL A 636 -8.91 0.22 -33.07
C VAL A 636 -7.42 -0.06 -33.29
N PHE A 637 -6.74 0.84 -33.99
CA PHE A 637 -5.27 0.81 -34.13
C PHE A 637 -4.65 2.20 -34.24
N VAL A 638 -3.34 2.31 -34.05
CA VAL A 638 -2.55 3.54 -34.27
C VAL A 638 -1.76 3.43 -35.59
N SER A 639 -1.98 4.39 -36.52
CA SER A 639 -1.41 4.39 -37.88
C SER A 639 -0.04 5.05 -38.03
N GLY A 640 0.44 5.75 -37.01
CA GLY A 640 1.66 6.57 -37.08
C GLY A 640 2.35 6.70 -35.73
N PHE A 641 2.75 7.92 -35.37
CA PHE A 641 3.38 8.24 -34.09
C PHE A 641 2.39 8.22 -32.91
N GLY A 642 1.08 8.25 -33.19
CA GLY A 642 0.04 8.29 -32.16
C GLY A 642 -0.47 9.70 -31.87
N ILE A 643 -0.10 10.71 -32.65
CA ILE A 643 -0.65 12.06 -32.50
C ILE A 643 -2.16 12.11 -32.79
N ALA A 644 -2.84 13.21 -32.42
CA ALA A 644 -4.27 13.38 -32.65
C ALA A 644 -4.70 13.05 -34.10
N GLY A 645 -5.52 12.00 -34.22
CA GLY A 645 -5.99 11.47 -35.50
C GLY A 645 -5.29 10.20 -35.98
N ASP A 646 -4.09 9.84 -35.47
CA ASP A 646 -3.47 8.55 -35.77
C ASP A 646 -4.24 7.35 -35.19
N VAL A 647 -5.21 7.58 -34.29
CA VAL A 647 -6.17 6.56 -33.85
C VAL A 647 -7.19 6.30 -34.96
N ARG A 648 -7.03 5.15 -35.62
CA ARG A 648 -7.78 4.72 -36.80
C ARG A 648 -8.55 3.43 -36.55
N LEU A 649 -9.41 3.07 -37.51
CA LEU A 649 -10.23 1.86 -37.48
C LEU A 649 -9.95 0.98 -38.71
N THR A 650 -9.70 -0.31 -38.48
CA THR A 650 -9.37 -1.31 -39.52
C THR A 650 -10.35 -2.49 -39.49
N THR A 651 -10.56 -3.21 -40.59
CA THR A 651 -11.26 -4.52 -40.59
C THR A 651 -10.31 -5.70 -40.47
N ASP A 652 -9.00 -5.45 -40.49
CA ASP A 652 -7.93 -6.44 -40.40
C ASP A 652 -7.42 -6.54 -38.95
N GLU A 653 -7.73 -7.64 -38.27
CA GLU A 653 -7.32 -7.89 -36.88
C GLU A 653 -5.79 -7.94 -36.72
N SER A 654 -5.04 -8.32 -37.75
CA SER A 654 -3.56 -8.38 -37.67
C SER A 654 -2.89 -7.01 -37.52
N LYS A 655 -3.64 -5.93 -37.80
CA LYS A 655 -3.21 -4.54 -37.59
C LYS A 655 -3.78 -3.90 -36.33
N ALA A 656 -4.64 -4.61 -35.59
CA ALA A 656 -5.31 -4.06 -34.41
C ALA A 656 -4.31 -3.85 -33.27
N GLU A 657 -4.45 -2.75 -32.53
CA GLU A 657 -3.51 -2.43 -31.46
C GLU A 657 -3.76 -3.32 -30.23
N VAL A 658 -2.70 -3.93 -29.72
CA VAL A 658 -2.73 -4.65 -28.44
C VAL A 658 -2.50 -3.65 -27.34
N PHE A 659 -3.51 -3.46 -26.49
CA PHE A 659 -3.42 -2.66 -25.29
C PHE A 659 -3.18 -3.54 -24.08
N LEU A 660 -2.46 -3.04 -23.07
CA LEU A 660 -2.57 -3.56 -21.71
C LEU A 660 -3.68 -2.79 -21.00
N TRP A 661 -4.66 -3.51 -20.45
CA TRP A 661 -5.71 -2.89 -19.64
C TRP A 661 -5.11 -2.32 -18.36
N GLN A 662 -5.42 -1.05 -18.07
CA GLN A 662 -4.95 -0.35 -16.87
C GLN A 662 -6.18 -0.14 -16.00
N ASP A 663 -6.42 -1.09 -15.11
CA ASP A 663 -7.57 -1.06 -14.19
C ASP A 663 -7.49 0.17 -13.27
N TYR A 664 -8.63 0.80 -12.99
CA TYR A 664 -8.80 1.88 -12.01
C TYR A 664 -9.91 1.60 -10.99
N LEU A 665 -10.47 0.38 -11.01
CA LEU A 665 -11.65 -0.01 -10.23
C LEU A 665 -12.91 0.77 -10.66
N ASN A 666 -14.08 0.43 -10.11
CA ASN A 666 -15.34 1.17 -10.36
C ASN A 666 -15.69 1.35 -11.86
N HIS A 667 -15.29 0.37 -12.69
CA HIS A 667 -15.36 0.35 -14.15
C HIS A 667 -14.52 1.43 -14.87
N GLU A 668 -13.67 2.17 -14.16
CA GLU A 668 -12.71 3.10 -14.74
C GLU A 668 -11.46 2.37 -15.25
N PHE A 669 -10.82 2.90 -16.29
CA PHE A 669 -9.62 2.32 -16.90
C PHE A 669 -8.84 3.29 -17.80
N MET A 670 -7.59 2.96 -18.11
CA MET A 670 -6.89 3.44 -19.32
C MET A 670 -6.52 2.28 -20.25
N LEU A 671 -6.16 2.58 -21.50
CA LEU A 671 -5.65 1.62 -22.47
C LEU A 671 -4.23 2.03 -22.91
N MET A 672 -3.20 1.35 -22.41
CA MET A 672 -1.81 1.59 -22.80
C MET A 672 -1.43 0.72 -24.00
N SER A 673 -0.91 1.30 -25.08
CA SER A 673 -0.39 0.55 -26.23
C SER A 673 0.85 -0.26 -25.84
N MET A 674 0.88 -1.54 -26.21
CA MET A 674 2.05 -2.40 -26.10
C MET A 674 3.14 -2.11 -27.14
N ARG A 675 2.89 -1.18 -28.08
CA ARG A 675 3.80 -0.77 -29.15
C ARG A 675 4.49 0.56 -28.88
N THR A 676 3.81 1.50 -28.23
CA THR A 676 4.35 2.85 -27.92
C THR A 676 4.58 3.09 -26.44
N HIS A 677 4.02 2.25 -25.55
CA HIS A 677 3.94 2.48 -24.10
C HIS A 677 3.24 3.81 -23.71
N ARG A 678 2.45 4.38 -24.63
CA ARG A 678 1.60 5.56 -24.42
C ARG A 678 0.13 5.15 -24.40
N TYR A 679 -0.70 6.02 -23.84
CA TYR A 679 -2.11 5.73 -23.58
C TYR A 679 -3.03 6.28 -24.67
N LEU A 680 -4.10 5.57 -24.97
CA LEU A 680 -5.24 6.11 -25.73
C LEU A 680 -5.84 7.27 -24.93
N GLY A 681 -6.10 8.40 -25.58
CA GLY A 681 -6.75 9.55 -24.94
C GLY A 681 -7.41 10.49 -25.94
N LYS A 682 -8.11 11.49 -25.41
CA LYS A 682 -8.66 12.60 -26.19
C LYS A 682 -8.62 13.89 -25.39
N SER A 683 -8.05 14.94 -25.99
CA SER A 683 -8.02 16.28 -25.39
C SER A 683 -9.45 16.83 -25.17
N PRO A 684 -9.78 17.25 -23.93
CA PRO A 684 -11.08 17.83 -23.62
C PRO A 684 -11.25 19.26 -24.13
N THR A 685 -10.15 20.00 -24.29
CA THR A 685 -10.14 21.45 -24.59
C THR A 685 -9.98 21.78 -26.07
N THR A 686 -9.25 20.97 -26.84
CA THR A 686 -8.88 21.33 -28.24
C THR A 686 -9.90 20.91 -29.30
N GLY A 687 -10.88 20.07 -28.94
CA GLY A 687 -11.78 19.46 -29.92
C GLY A 687 -11.14 18.40 -30.82
N SER A 688 -9.85 18.09 -30.64
CA SER A 688 -9.11 17.10 -31.44
C SER A 688 -9.75 15.70 -31.39
N PRO A 689 -9.57 14.86 -32.43
CA PRO A 689 -9.87 13.44 -32.36
C PRO A 689 -8.94 12.71 -31.39
N TYR A 690 -9.23 11.42 -31.14
CA TYR A 690 -8.42 10.61 -30.23
C TYR A 690 -6.96 10.50 -30.72
N SER A 691 -6.07 10.42 -29.74
CA SER A 691 -4.63 10.21 -29.88
C SER A 691 -4.19 9.02 -29.02
N MET A 692 -2.94 8.62 -29.18
CA MET A 692 -2.28 7.52 -28.47
C MET A 692 -0.85 7.91 -28.06
N ASP A 693 -0.69 9.18 -27.68
CA ASP A 693 0.54 9.86 -27.30
C ASP A 693 0.56 10.30 -25.81
N TYR A 694 -0.53 10.04 -25.07
CA TYR A 694 -0.66 10.38 -23.66
C TYR A 694 0.37 9.66 -22.78
N THR A 695 0.79 10.33 -21.71
CA THR A 695 1.86 9.88 -20.79
C THR A 695 1.35 9.05 -19.61
N GLY A 696 0.05 9.14 -19.32
CA GLY A 696 -0.62 8.54 -18.16
C GLY A 696 -1.82 9.39 -17.75
N ALA A 697 -2.33 9.15 -16.55
CA ALA A 697 -3.36 10.00 -15.93
C ALA A 697 -2.76 11.25 -15.26
N ASP A 698 -3.56 12.28 -15.12
CA ASP A 698 -3.43 13.41 -14.20
C ASP A 698 -4.19 13.12 -12.89
N PRO A 699 -3.88 13.81 -11.77
CA PRO A 699 -4.51 13.57 -10.46
C PRO A 699 -6.05 13.58 -10.47
N ALA A 700 -6.67 14.48 -11.25
CA ALA A 700 -8.12 14.60 -11.35
C ALA A 700 -8.77 13.60 -12.32
N ARG A 701 -7.97 12.83 -13.08
CA ARG A 701 -8.38 11.97 -14.21
C ARG A 701 -9.10 12.76 -15.32
N ARG A 702 -8.71 14.03 -15.58
CA ARG A 702 -9.34 14.96 -16.54
C ARG A 702 -8.47 15.39 -17.71
N ASN A 703 -7.26 14.85 -17.88
CA ASN A 703 -6.45 15.08 -19.09
C ASN A 703 -7.06 14.42 -20.34
N GLY A 704 -7.93 13.42 -20.15
CA GLY A 704 -8.67 12.72 -21.19
C GLY A 704 -8.09 11.37 -21.61
N ALA A 705 -7.12 10.81 -20.89
CA ALA A 705 -6.61 9.44 -21.06
C ALA A 705 -7.42 8.37 -20.28
N VAL A 706 -8.25 8.80 -19.32
CA VAL A 706 -9.02 7.90 -18.44
C VAL A 706 -10.48 7.79 -18.90
N PHE A 707 -10.97 6.56 -18.88
CA PHE A 707 -12.29 6.16 -19.34
C PHE A 707 -13.09 5.45 -18.25
N ARG A 708 -14.40 5.32 -18.46
CA ARG A 708 -15.28 4.38 -17.74
C ARG A 708 -16.13 3.60 -18.73
N TRP A 709 -16.39 2.32 -18.46
CA TRP A 709 -17.31 1.52 -19.28
C TRP A 709 -18.72 1.44 -18.69
N GLU A 710 -19.72 1.31 -19.58
CA GLU A 710 -21.16 1.20 -19.28
C GLU A 710 -21.92 0.30 -20.28
#